data_AF-A0A2Z4GB97-F1
#
_entry.id   AF-A0A2Z4GB97-F1
#
_cell.length_a   1.000
_cell.length_b   1.000
_cell.length_c   1.000
_cell.angle_alpha   90.00
_cell.angle_beta   90.00
_cell.angle_gamma   90.00
#
_symmetry.space_group_name_H-M   'P 1'
#
loop_
_entity.id
_entity.type
_entity.pdbx_description
1 polymer ?
#
loop_
_entity_poly.entity_id
_entity_poly.type
_entity_poly.pdbx_seq_one_letter_code
_entity_poly.pdbx_strand_id
1 'polypeptide(L)'
;MVNYSPYIKPFRSVFYALLTLSYFTSSAQLVGWDFNATSDYGNSPQAASTINAHLTTSGLVRGSGVTTSGSAAARAWGGKGWSSTESEAITDSAFVTFTVSPSSGYAVSLSAINPLTYRRSGTGPDSCKLQYQVDAGAFIDISMLEFTSTSSSGSTIPSIDLSGIPVLQNIPSASTITFRLLPFGGTSSAGSFYLFDKGNNTDTDFGLEGEMSNEGGIPSISINDMSMAEGNSGTQTFQFTVSLTGPAPAGGVTFDIKTTDNTATAPTDYTAVNLTSQNIPEGNLSYTFDVLVNGDTDLESTESFFVDISNFTNANAIDNQGLGTIIDEDTPIIFTKIHEIQGTGNTTALTLGSTHSVEAIVIRNFSGYSGLSGFYLQEEESDYDADPNTSEGLFVYDPSGIFTGNEGDLVRVKGDVAEYASGASSSLTQLNNITEAMVVSSNNSMPAASNVSFPVNSLDDLEKHEGMLVKVTAASGSLTVTDTYNLSRYGQVLLSTEAASNQAGTDGRIDQFTQFNAPDTTAHAAYLAELPKRQFYIDDASGTQNPENIIFARGGNPLSANNTLRGGDTVDEIIAVLDERFEGYRLQTADPINFQATNPRLNSPSDVGPLATLKVASFNVLNYFNGDGMGGGFPTARGADNLTEFNRQRDKIVKAIADLDADVVGLMEIENDGFASTSAIQDLINGINAIVGDSTYQFIEPTVVTASDVITVAIIYKPAKVTPQGAAVVIPDSYGHAAFDVTGRKPLVQTFKQVANSERFTIGVNHFKSKGSISPDSQNVAQGDGQGNNNYLRTHQSQDLLNWLATNPTAATNTDILLLGDFNAYALEDPLTYLESNGYVNQSPHEEHSYTFSGMWGALDHAFASSSLNAKVTGSTIWNINGAEPTILDYNTENKSVTQIVNYYNNDAFRASDHDPVLIGLNLTGTPCVTDVVLESSITLSQVAGNSIVGKTNNAITAGQSIVYDASNFILLEPGFSTKSGSVFETKLVGCN
;
A
#
# COMPACT_ATOMS: atom_id res chain seq x y z
N MET A 1 13.06 -2.66 59.35
CA MET A 1 12.09 -3.32 60.25
C MET A 1 11.05 -3.96 59.34
N VAL A 2 10.85 -5.27 59.18
CA VAL A 2 11.24 -6.53 59.86
C VAL A 2 11.09 -7.62 58.75
N ASN A 3 12.15 -8.29 58.26
CA ASN A 3 12.64 -9.66 58.61
C ASN A 3 11.54 -10.75 58.64
N TYR A 4 11.50 -11.81 57.82
CA TYR A 4 12.40 -12.97 57.57
C TYR A 4 11.77 -13.78 56.39
N SER A 5 12.37 -14.62 55.54
CA SER A 5 13.66 -15.31 55.44
C SER A 5 13.84 -15.81 53.99
N PRO A 6 15.08 -16.01 53.46
CA PRO A 6 15.37 -16.20 52.04
C PRO A 6 15.86 -17.63 51.69
N TYR A 7 15.68 -18.04 50.43
CA TYR A 7 16.44 -19.13 49.80
C TYR A 7 17.03 -18.66 48.46
N ILE A 8 18.27 -18.19 48.54
CA ILE A 8 19.24 -18.17 47.43
C ILE A 8 20.47 -18.87 47.98
N LYS A 9 20.89 -19.98 47.36
CA LYS A 9 22.25 -20.53 47.46
C LYS A 9 22.59 -21.31 46.18
N PRO A 10 23.89 -21.43 45.85
CA PRO A 10 24.40 -21.14 44.52
C PRO A 10 24.58 -22.38 43.65
N PHE A 11 24.59 -22.17 42.34
CA PHE A 11 25.18 -23.08 41.34
C PHE A 11 26.57 -23.52 41.82
N ARG A 12 26.66 -24.78 42.26
CA ARG A 12 27.90 -25.51 42.45
C ARG A 12 28.03 -26.44 41.25
N SER A 13 29.05 -26.21 40.44
CA SER A 13 29.58 -27.18 39.49
C SER A 13 29.83 -28.50 40.21
N VAL A 14 29.00 -29.50 39.92
CA VAL A 14 29.22 -30.87 40.37
C VAL A 14 30.24 -31.47 39.42
N PHE A 15 31.49 -31.45 39.87
CA PHE A 15 32.58 -32.27 39.36
C PHE A 15 32.13 -33.74 39.29
N TYR A 16 31.91 -34.26 38.09
CA TYR A 16 32.02 -35.69 37.85
C TYR A 16 33.52 -36.02 37.78
N ALA A 17 34.03 -36.59 38.87
CA ALA A 17 35.32 -37.25 38.89
C ALA A 17 35.21 -38.57 38.11
N LEU A 18 35.45 -38.51 36.80
CA LEU A 18 35.89 -39.69 36.07
C LEU A 18 37.38 -39.88 36.36
N LEU A 19 37.67 -41.00 37.02
CA LEU A 19 39.00 -41.49 37.31
C LEU A 19 39.66 -41.92 35.99
N THR A 20 40.14 -40.99 35.18
CA THR A 20 41.11 -41.31 34.14
C THR A 20 42.46 -41.48 34.83
N LEU A 21 42.83 -42.74 35.01
CA LEU A 21 44.18 -43.13 35.38
C LEU A 21 45.08 -42.88 34.15
N SER A 22 45.31 -41.61 33.81
CA SER A 22 46.31 -41.22 32.82
C SER A 22 47.67 -41.45 33.46
N TYR A 23 48.34 -42.51 33.02
CA TYR A 23 49.78 -42.62 33.12
C TYR A 23 50.38 -41.40 32.41
N PHE A 24 50.67 -40.32 33.16
CA PHE A 24 51.68 -39.37 32.71
C PHE A 24 53.00 -40.13 32.73
N THR A 25 53.43 -40.68 31.60
CA THR A 25 54.86 -40.87 31.39
C THR A 25 55.44 -39.46 31.41
N SER A 26 56.27 -39.17 32.41
CA SER A 26 57.00 -37.92 32.46
C SER A 26 57.94 -37.89 31.26
N SER A 27 57.55 -37.18 30.21
CA SER A 27 58.43 -36.78 29.12
C SER A 27 59.71 -36.20 29.72
N ALA A 28 60.85 -36.83 29.42
CA ALA A 28 62.12 -36.43 29.99
C ALA A 28 62.75 -35.34 29.12
N GLN A 29 63.40 -34.37 29.76
CA GLN A 29 64.22 -33.42 29.02
C GLN A 29 65.37 -34.14 28.32
N LEU A 30 65.40 -34.07 26.99
CA LEU A 30 66.39 -34.73 26.15
C LEU A 30 67.63 -33.85 25.91
N VAL A 31 67.42 -32.54 25.72
CA VAL A 31 68.49 -31.55 25.65
C VAL A 31 68.00 -30.22 26.22
N GLY A 32 68.87 -29.48 26.91
CA GLY A 32 68.52 -28.19 27.50
C GLY A 32 69.71 -27.26 27.66
N TRP A 33 69.43 -25.96 27.68
CA TRP A 33 70.38 -24.88 27.87
C TRP A 33 69.95 -24.00 29.04
N ASP A 34 70.89 -23.76 29.95
CA ASP A 34 70.79 -22.84 31.09
C ASP A 34 71.62 -21.59 30.77
N PHE A 35 71.00 -20.41 30.90
CA PHE A 35 71.64 -19.13 30.61
C PHE A 35 72.04 -18.31 31.85
N ASN A 36 71.89 -18.84 33.06
CA ASN A 36 72.18 -18.13 34.31
C ASN A 36 73.63 -17.61 34.40
N ALA A 37 74.58 -18.43 33.98
CA ALA A 37 76.00 -18.06 33.96
C ALA A 37 76.44 -17.37 32.65
N THR A 38 75.51 -17.08 31.73
CA THR A 38 75.85 -16.53 30.41
C THR A 38 76.14 -15.03 30.48
N SER A 39 77.30 -14.64 29.98
CA SER A 39 77.75 -13.26 29.78
C SER A 39 78.15 -13.01 28.32
N ASP A 40 78.33 -11.74 27.95
CA ASP A 40 78.86 -11.32 26.64
C ASP A 40 78.18 -11.98 25.43
N TYR A 41 76.83 -12.00 25.43
CA TYR A 41 75.97 -12.61 24.40
C TYR A 41 76.02 -14.16 24.34
N GLY A 42 76.88 -14.81 25.11
CA GLY A 42 77.08 -16.26 25.16
C GLY A 42 77.85 -16.84 23.97
N ASN A 43 78.29 -18.10 24.07
CA ASN A 43 79.10 -18.75 23.02
C ASN A 43 78.25 -19.20 21.84
N SER A 44 78.81 -19.32 20.63
CA SER A 44 78.11 -19.92 19.48
C SER A 44 79.08 -20.83 18.73
N PRO A 45 78.93 -22.17 18.78
CA PRO A 45 77.85 -22.91 19.44
C PRO A 45 77.87 -22.82 20.97
N GLN A 46 76.70 -22.68 21.61
CA GLN A 46 76.52 -22.85 23.06
C GLN A 46 76.25 -24.32 23.37
N ALA A 47 77.12 -24.93 24.18
CA ALA A 47 76.92 -26.29 24.64
C ALA A 47 75.65 -26.41 25.51
N ALA A 48 74.94 -27.53 25.37
CA ALA A 48 73.81 -27.85 26.23
C ALA A 48 74.27 -28.08 27.67
N SER A 49 73.49 -27.59 28.65
CA SER A 49 73.70 -27.86 30.08
C SER A 49 73.21 -29.25 30.46
N THR A 50 72.21 -29.78 29.75
CA THR A 50 71.67 -31.14 29.91
C THR A 50 71.57 -31.82 28.55
N ILE A 51 71.99 -33.08 28.43
CA ILE A 51 71.79 -33.89 27.23
C ILE A 51 71.63 -35.38 27.59
N ASN A 52 70.69 -36.07 26.93
CA ASN A 52 70.49 -37.51 27.06
C ASN A 52 71.69 -38.29 26.49
N ALA A 53 72.09 -39.38 27.16
CA ALA A 53 73.27 -40.17 26.79
C ALA A 53 73.19 -40.82 25.38
N HIS A 54 71.98 -40.97 24.82
CA HIS A 54 71.74 -41.55 23.50
C HIS A 54 71.38 -40.51 22.44
N LEU A 55 71.52 -39.22 22.75
CA LEU A 55 71.26 -38.12 21.82
C LEU A 55 72.52 -37.28 21.63
N THR A 56 72.77 -36.82 20.41
CA THR A 56 73.83 -35.86 20.11
C THR A 56 73.22 -34.52 19.72
N THR A 57 73.94 -33.42 19.96
CA THR A 57 73.50 -32.07 19.57
C THR A 57 74.64 -31.20 19.04
N SER A 58 74.32 -30.27 18.15
CA SER A 58 75.25 -29.23 17.68
C SER A 58 75.53 -28.14 18.73
N GLY A 59 74.70 -28.04 19.77
CA GLY A 59 74.59 -26.82 20.60
C GLY A 59 73.81 -25.71 19.88
N LEU A 60 73.47 -24.63 20.60
CA LEU A 60 72.77 -23.48 20.01
C LEU A 60 73.72 -22.63 19.18
N VAL A 61 73.38 -22.41 17.92
CA VAL A 61 74.17 -21.67 16.94
C VAL A 61 73.40 -20.44 16.49
N ARG A 62 74.02 -19.27 16.59
CA ARG A 62 73.52 -18.06 15.93
C ARG A 62 73.91 -18.06 14.46
N GLY A 63 72.97 -17.73 13.60
CA GLY A 63 73.25 -17.49 12.19
C GLY A 63 74.11 -16.24 11.97
N SER A 64 74.77 -16.14 10.81
CA SER A 64 75.75 -15.10 10.52
C SER A 64 75.18 -13.68 10.49
N GLY A 65 73.86 -13.51 10.38
CA GLY A 65 73.19 -12.20 10.45
C GLY A 65 73.08 -11.63 11.87
N VAL A 66 73.26 -12.45 12.90
CA VAL A 66 73.13 -12.02 14.30
C VAL A 66 74.45 -11.48 14.82
N THR A 67 74.48 -10.19 15.17
CA THR A 67 75.69 -9.49 15.66
C THR A 67 75.72 -9.37 17.19
N THR A 68 76.92 -9.28 17.76
CA THR A 68 77.14 -9.25 19.23
C THR A 68 77.89 -7.98 19.68
N SER A 69 77.49 -6.82 19.18
CA SER A 69 78.18 -5.54 19.44
C SER A 69 77.53 -4.69 20.54
N GLY A 70 78.35 -4.00 21.34
CA GLY A 70 77.92 -3.20 22.50
C GLY A 70 77.67 -4.05 23.76
N SER A 71 76.98 -3.52 24.76
CA SER A 71 76.74 -4.24 26.03
C SER A 71 75.64 -5.31 25.91
N ALA A 72 75.97 -6.55 26.29
CA ALA A 72 75.02 -7.65 26.38
C ALA A 72 74.09 -7.49 27.60
N ALA A 73 72.90 -8.10 27.55
CA ALA A 73 72.13 -8.36 28.75
C ALA A 73 72.81 -9.46 29.58
N ALA A 74 72.90 -9.29 30.90
CA ALA A 74 73.33 -10.36 31.79
C ALA A 74 72.32 -11.53 31.72
N ARG A 75 72.79 -12.77 31.92
CA ARG A 75 71.94 -13.97 31.95
C ARG A 75 71.20 -14.24 30.64
N ALA A 76 71.80 -13.86 29.52
CA ALA A 76 71.14 -13.81 28.22
C ALA A 76 72.05 -14.33 27.11
N TRP A 77 71.52 -15.21 26.28
CA TRP A 77 72.17 -15.73 25.08
C TRP A 77 71.44 -15.23 23.83
N GLY A 78 72.13 -14.53 22.94
CA GLY A 78 71.46 -13.89 21.81
C GLY A 78 72.29 -12.81 21.14
N GLY A 79 71.65 -11.78 20.60
CA GLY A 79 72.35 -10.75 19.85
C GLY A 79 71.42 -9.67 19.29
N LYS A 80 71.92 -8.96 18.28
CA LYS A 80 71.29 -7.83 17.59
C LYS A 80 71.30 -8.03 16.08
N GLY A 81 70.66 -7.13 15.34
CA GLY A 81 70.64 -7.17 13.87
C GLY A 81 69.58 -8.10 13.31
N TRP A 82 68.48 -8.28 14.02
CA TRP A 82 67.34 -9.10 13.58
C TRP A 82 66.55 -8.38 12.49
N SER A 83 66.13 -9.12 11.47
CA SER A 83 65.49 -8.57 10.27
C SER A 83 64.03 -8.16 10.52
N SER A 84 63.48 -7.35 9.60
CA SER A 84 62.13 -6.79 9.75
C SER A 84 61.04 -7.76 9.33
N THR A 85 61.32 -8.60 8.32
CA THR A 85 60.39 -9.63 7.84
C THR A 85 60.98 -11.04 7.97
N GLU A 86 60.12 -12.04 7.94
CA GLU A 86 60.51 -13.45 7.94
C GLU A 86 61.44 -13.80 6.78
N SER A 87 61.12 -13.31 5.57
CA SER A 87 61.91 -13.58 4.36
C SER A 87 63.31 -12.97 4.43
N GLU A 88 63.44 -11.77 5.01
CA GLU A 88 64.74 -11.14 5.27
C GLU A 88 65.52 -11.92 6.32
N ALA A 89 64.88 -12.38 7.40
CA ALA A 89 65.55 -13.15 8.45
C ALA A 89 66.19 -14.44 7.92
N ILE A 90 65.56 -15.09 6.93
CA ILE A 90 66.13 -16.23 6.22
C ILE A 90 67.32 -15.80 5.36
N THR A 91 67.14 -14.76 4.54
CA THR A 91 68.14 -14.27 3.59
C THR A 91 69.42 -13.79 4.29
N ASP A 92 69.26 -13.06 5.40
CA ASP A 92 70.35 -12.50 6.19
C ASP A 92 70.99 -13.54 7.14
N SER A 93 70.41 -14.74 7.24
CA SER A 93 70.76 -15.73 8.25
C SER A 93 70.66 -15.19 9.69
N ALA A 94 69.62 -14.40 9.96
CA ALA A 94 69.31 -13.84 11.28
C ALA A 94 68.40 -14.79 12.08
N PHE A 95 68.92 -15.96 12.43
CA PHE A 95 68.17 -17.00 13.15
C PHE A 95 69.03 -17.69 14.22
N VAL A 96 68.37 -18.52 15.04
CA VAL A 96 69.02 -19.44 15.98
C VAL A 96 68.73 -20.87 15.52
N THR A 97 69.72 -21.74 15.54
CA THR A 97 69.56 -23.15 15.20
C THR A 97 70.19 -24.07 16.22
N PHE A 98 69.66 -25.28 16.35
CA PHE A 98 70.35 -26.40 16.95
C PHE A 98 69.91 -27.69 16.26
N THR A 99 70.80 -28.67 16.19
CA THR A 99 70.51 -29.99 15.61
C THR A 99 70.54 -31.03 16.71
N VAL A 100 69.65 -32.02 16.61
CA VAL A 100 69.67 -33.23 17.43
C VAL A 100 69.69 -34.47 16.54
N SER A 101 70.38 -35.53 16.99
CA SER A 101 70.45 -36.80 16.25
C SER A 101 70.56 -37.97 17.23
N PRO A 102 69.70 -39.01 17.10
CA PRO A 102 69.79 -40.21 17.92
C PRO A 102 71.09 -40.96 17.66
N SER A 103 71.63 -41.59 18.70
CA SER A 103 72.78 -42.48 18.57
C SER A 103 72.36 -43.79 17.87
N SER A 104 73.30 -44.42 17.15
CA SER A 104 73.10 -45.71 16.46
C SER A 104 72.31 -46.72 17.30
N GLY A 105 71.25 -47.29 16.71
CA GLY A 105 70.40 -48.33 17.33
C GLY A 105 69.24 -47.81 18.18
N TYR A 106 69.07 -46.49 18.29
CA TYR A 106 67.97 -45.85 18.99
C TYR A 106 67.17 -44.94 18.05
N ALA A 107 65.87 -44.86 18.27
CA ALA A 107 65.00 -43.85 17.68
C ALA A 107 64.60 -42.82 18.75
N VAL A 108 64.19 -41.63 18.34
CA VAL A 108 63.66 -40.61 19.27
C VAL A 108 62.28 -40.12 18.82
N SER A 109 61.39 -39.94 19.78
CA SER A 109 60.10 -39.28 19.61
C SER A 109 60.10 -37.97 20.39
N LEU A 110 59.93 -36.85 19.71
CA LEU A 110 60.00 -35.52 20.31
C LEU A 110 58.62 -35.07 20.76
N SER A 111 58.46 -34.75 22.04
CA SER A 111 57.16 -34.45 22.63
C SER A 111 56.90 -32.95 22.74
N ALA A 112 57.91 -32.16 23.10
CA ALA A 112 57.73 -30.72 23.28
C ALA A 112 59.04 -29.94 23.21
N ILE A 113 58.96 -28.66 22.88
CA ILE A 113 59.94 -27.66 23.32
C ILE A 113 59.44 -27.14 24.67
N ASN A 114 60.29 -27.23 25.70
CA ASN A 114 59.94 -26.76 27.05
C ASN A 114 59.70 -25.24 27.05
N PRO A 115 59.09 -24.66 28.11
CA PRO A 115 58.74 -23.24 28.13
C PRO A 115 59.95 -22.35 27.82
N LEU A 116 59.90 -21.65 26.70
CA LEU A 116 60.98 -20.79 26.22
C LEU A 116 60.92 -19.44 26.94
N THR A 117 61.99 -19.07 27.63
CA THR A 117 62.13 -17.73 28.20
C THR A 117 62.96 -16.82 27.29
N TYR A 118 62.43 -15.62 27.03
CA TYR A 118 63.05 -14.66 26.13
C TYR A 118 63.12 -13.25 26.72
N ARG A 119 64.01 -12.43 26.17
CA ARG A 119 64.07 -10.99 26.42
C ARG A 119 64.37 -10.27 25.10
N ARG A 120 63.60 -9.22 24.80
CA ARG A 120 63.87 -8.33 23.66
C ARG A 120 63.85 -6.86 24.06
N SER A 121 64.45 -6.01 23.24
CA SER A 121 64.25 -4.56 23.31
C SER A 121 63.01 -4.13 22.51
N GLY A 122 62.52 -2.90 22.73
CA GLY A 122 61.38 -2.35 21.98
C GLY A 122 61.51 -2.39 20.46
N THR A 123 62.74 -2.28 19.93
CA THR A 123 63.04 -2.35 18.50
C THR A 123 63.57 -3.72 18.03
N GLY A 124 63.61 -4.71 18.93
CA GLY A 124 63.96 -6.10 18.58
C GLY A 124 62.76 -6.85 17.99
N PRO A 125 62.96 -8.07 17.46
CA PRO A 125 61.92 -8.85 16.79
C PRO A 125 60.76 -9.14 17.75
N ASP A 126 59.54 -8.82 17.34
CA ASP A 126 58.30 -9.08 18.10
C ASP A 126 57.64 -10.39 17.71
N SER A 127 58.10 -11.03 16.64
CA SER A 127 57.54 -12.26 16.09
C SER A 127 58.67 -13.28 15.88
N CYS A 128 58.35 -14.56 15.90
CA CYS A 128 59.30 -15.62 15.57
C CYS A 128 58.59 -16.83 15.00
N LYS A 129 59.18 -17.42 13.95
CA LYS A 129 58.73 -18.72 13.47
C LYS A 129 59.62 -19.82 14.00
N LEU A 130 59.01 -20.79 14.68
CA LEU A 130 59.68 -22.03 15.02
C LEU A 130 59.53 -22.99 13.85
N GLN A 131 60.66 -23.51 13.38
CA GLN A 131 60.74 -24.40 12.23
C GLN A 131 61.61 -25.61 12.56
N TYR A 132 61.39 -26.71 11.85
CA TYR A 132 62.28 -27.87 11.84
C TYR A 132 62.66 -28.25 10.42
N GLN A 133 63.77 -28.96 10.28
CA GLN A 133 64.24 -29.56 9.05
C GLN A 133 64.70 -30.97 9.38
N VAL A 134 64.29 -31.94 8.57
CA VAL A 134 64.80 -33.31 8.64
C VAL A 134 65.93 -33.45 7.62
N ASP A 135 67.09 -33.89 8.08
CA ASP A 135 68.30 -34.04 7.28
C ASP A 135 68.60 -32.78 6.44
N ALA A 136 68.82 -32.92 5.12
CA ALA A 136 69.07 -31.81 4.22
C ALA A 136 67.80 -31.29 3.51
N GLY A 137 66.60 -31.52 4.09
CA GLY A 137 65.30 -31.16 3.51
C GLY A 137 64.99 -29.66 3.49
N ALA A 138 63.73 -29.26 3.28
CA ALA A 138 63.31 -27.88 3.51
C ALA A 138 62.95 -27.67 4.99
N PHE A 139 63.02 -26.42 5.47
CA PHE A 139 62.46 -26.07 6.78
C PHE A 139 60.93 -26.04 6.70
N ILE A 140 60.27 -26.63 7.69
CA ILE A 140 58.81 -26.71 7.85
C ILE A 140 58.41 -25.97 9.12
N ASP A 141 57.32 -25.21 9.03
CA ASP A 141 56.78 -24.41 10.13
C ASP A 141 56.10 -25.27 11.20
N ILE A 142 56.37 -24.98 12.48
CA ILE A 142 55.73 -25.62 13.64
C ILE A 142 54.70 -24.66 14.24
N SER A 143 55.14 -23.46 14.57
CA SER A 143 54.31 -22.50 15.29
C SER A 143 54.83 -21.07 15.07
N MET A 144 53.91 -20.12 15.06
CA MET A 144 54.21 -18.70 15.17
C MET A 144 54.22 -18.29 16.64
N LEU A 145 55.34 -17.74 17.09
CA LEU A 145 55.57 -17.33 18.46
C LEU A 145 55.58 -15.80 18.55
N GLU A 146 54.77 -15.27 19.46
CA GLU A 146 54.61 -13.83 19.67
C GLU A 146 55.45 -13.35 20.86
N PHE A 147 56.41 -12.47 20.59
CA PHE A 147 57.29 -11.85 21.57
C PHE A 147 56.79 -10.47 22.01
N THR A 148 55.60 -10.45 22.59
CA THR A 148 54.87 -9.23 22.96
C THR A 148 55.56 -8.40 24.06
N SER A 149 56.37 -9.01 24.92
CA SER A 149 57.02 -8.31 26.05
C SER A 149 58.36 -7.68 25.68
N THR A 150 58.51 -6.40 26.01
CA THR A 150 59.78 -5.64 25.90
C THR A 150 60.44 -5.41 27.26
N SER A 151 59.93 -6.06 28.30
CA SER A 151 60.42 -5.91 29.67
C SER A 151 61.86 -6.38 29.80
N SER A 152 62.68 -5.63 30.56
CA SER A 152 64.05 -6.03 30.89
C SER A 152 64.12 -7.30 31.77
N SER A 153 63.01 -7.71 32.38
CA SER A 153 62.89 -8.97 33.13
C SER A 153 62.49 -10.17 32.25
N GLY A 154 62.30 -9.98 30.94
CA GLY A 154 61.91 -11.03 30.01
C GLY A 154 60.48 -11.55 30.17
N SER A 155 60.10 -12.51 29.33
CA SER A 155 58.83 -13.23 29.39
C SER A 155 59.01 -14.71 29.04
N THR A 156 57.96 -15.49 29.19
CA THR A 156 57.94 -16.95 28.98
C THR A 156 56.87 -17.28 27.95
N ILE A 157 57.23 -18.06 26.94
CA ILE A 157 56.29 -18.73 26.05
C ILE A 157 56.00 -20.11 26.65
N PRO A 158 54.72 -20.54 26.71
CA PRO A 158 54.38 -21.89 27.14
C PRO A 158 55.11 -22.98 26.33
N SER A 159 55.10 -24.21 26.84
CA SER A 159 55.63 -25.35 26.08
C SER A 159 54.95 -25.47 24.73
N ILE A 160 55.73 -25.79 23.69
CA ILE A 160 55.23 -26.00 22.34
C ILE A 160 55.14 -27.51 22.12
N ASP A 161 53.93 -28.02 21.90
CA ASP A 161 53.69 -29.43 21.67
C ASP A 161 54.22 -29.85 20.29
N LEU A 162 55.03 -30.90 20.28
CA LEU A 162 55.58 -31.53 19.07
C LEU A 162 55.02 -32.94 18.85
N SER A 163 54.28 -33.49 19.81
CA SER A 163 53.81 -34.87 19.79
C SER A 163 52.89 -35.17 18.60
N GLY A 164 52.13 -34.17 18.16
CA GLY A 164 51.27 -34.24 16.97
C GLY A 164 52.00 -34.12 15.63
N ILE A 165 53.32 -33.89 15.59
CA ILE A 165 54.08 -33.76 14.34
C ILE A 165 54.68 -35.12 13.96
N PRO A 166 54.12 -35.84 12.96
CA PRO A 166 54.45 -37.25 12.76
C PRO A 166 55.91 -37.52 12.42
N VAL A 167 56.53 -36.63 11.63
CA VAL A 167 57.95 -36.77 11.25
C VAL A 167 58.93 -36.50 12.39
N LEU A 168 58.45 -35.97 13.52
CA LEU A 168 59.23 -35.79 14.74
C LEU A 168 59.06 -36.95 15.72
N GLN A 169 58.28 -37.97 15.35
CA GLN A 169 58.08 -39.20 16.13
C GLN A 169 58.89 -40.35 15.53
N ASN A 170 59.46 -41.21 16.39
CA ASN A 170 60.25 -42.38 16.01
C ASN A 170 61.35 -42.11 14.97
N ILE A 171 62.01 -40.94 15.08
CA ILE A 171 63.11 -40.53 14.21
C ILE A 171 64.26 -41.54 14.37
N PRO A 172 64.69 -42.24 13.31
CA PRO A 172 65.70 -43.29 13.41
C PRO A 172 67.12 -42.74 13.57
N SER A 173 68.05 -43.61 13.95
CA SER A 173 69.46 -43.23 14.20
C SER A 173 70.23 -42.73 12.96
N ALA A 174 69.67 -42.89 11.76
CA ALA A 174 70.24 -42.36 10.51
C ALA A 174 69.81 -40.91 10.20
N SER A 175 68.84 -40.36 10.93
CA SER A 175 68.25 -39.05 10.66
C SER A 175 68.69 -37.99 11.67
N THR A 176 68.71 -36.75 11.20
CA THR A 176 69.06 -35.55 11.96
C THR A 176 67.90 -34.56 11.91
N ILE A 177 67.58 -33.92 13.04
CA ILE A 177 66.54 -32.88 13.10
C ILE A 177 67.21 -31.56 13.48
N THR A 178 67.13 -30.58 12.58
CA THR A 178 67.58 -29.22 12.84
C THR A 178 66.37 -28.34 13.15
N PHE A 179 66.33 -27.79 14.36
CA PHE A 179 65.37 -26.75 14.73
C PHE A 179 65.94 -25.38 14.41
N ARG A 180 65.07 -24.48 13.95
CA ARG A 180 65.37 -23.09 13.68
C ARG A 180 64.32 -22.20 14.35
N LEU A 181 64.77 -21.33 15.25
CA LEU A 181 63.99 -20.17 15.66
C LEU A 181 64.36 -19.03 14.73
N LEU A 182 63.37 -18.47 14.06
CA LEU A 182 63.52 -17.39 13.09
C LEU A 182 62.81 -16.13 13.61
N PRO A 183 63.42 -15.34 14.52
CA PRO A 183 62.85 -14.06 14.95
C PRO A 183 62.86 -13.01 13.84
N PHE A 184 61.76 -12.28 13.69
CA PHE A 184 61.59 -11.15 12.77
C PHE A 184 60.67 -10.07 13.36
N GLY A 185 60.45 -8.97 12.64
CA GLY A 185 59.76 -7.78 13.17
C GLY A 185 60.70 -6.79 13.85
N GLY A 186 62.02 -6.95 13.66
CA GLY A 186 63.01 -6.00 14.13
C GLY A 186 62.91 -4.67 13.37
N THR A 187 62.81 -3.55 14.09
CA THR A 187 62.67 -2.22 13.49
C THR A 187 63.97 -1.41 13.50
N SER A 188 65.05 -1.97 14.05
CA SER A 188 66.36 -1.33 14.09
C SER A 188 67.48 -2.37 14.19
N SER A 189 68.62 -2.11 13.56
CA SER A 189 69.83 -2.94 13.69
C SER A 189 70.39 -2.98 15.12
N ALA A 190 70.02 -2.03 15.98
CA ALA A 190 70.32 -2.04 17.41
C ALA A 190 69.34 -2.88 18.25
N GLY A 191 68.22 -3.32 17.66
CA GLY A 191 67.22 -4.16 18.29
C GLY A 191 67.81 -5.50 18.71
N SER A 192 67.57 -5.88 19.96
CA SER A 192 68.13 -7.08 20.58
C SER A 192 67.05 -8.12 20.90
N PHE A 193 67.42 -9.40 20.78
CA PHE A 193 66.65 -10.56 21.21
C PHE A 193 67.61 -11.58 21.82
N TYR A 194 67.16 -12.19 22.91
CA TYR A 194 67.89 -13.19 23.68
C TYR A 194 66.95 -14.31 24.13
N LEU A 195 67.45 -15.54 24.09
CA LEU A 195 67.02 -16.57 25.03
C LEU A 195 67.59 -16.18 26.41
N PHE A 196 66.74 -16.14 27.42
CA PHE A 196 67.02 -15.41 28.65
C PHE A 196 66.70 -16.25 29.86
N ASP A 197 67.62 -16.36 30.81
CA ASP A 197 67.28 -16.88 32.12
C ASP A 197 66.42 -15.84 32.84
N LYS A 198 65.15 -16.18 33.06
CA LYS A 198 64.21 -15.34 33.81
C LYS A 198 64.24 -15.67 35.32
N GLY A 199 64.37 -16.95 35.68
CA GLY A 199 64.23 -17.48 37.05
C GLY A 199 65.39 -17.18 38.00
N ASN A 200 66.56 -16.86 37.47
CA ASN A 200 67.83 -16.63 38.17
C ASN A 200 68.28 -17.87 38.92
N ASN A 201 68.12 -19.00 38.29
CA ASN A 201 68.43 -20.32 38.81
C ASN A 201 69.17 -21.10 37.73
N THR A 202 69.63 -22.30 38.06
CA THR A 202 70.37 -23.16 37.12
C THR A 202 69.43 -24.13 36.39
N ASP A 203 68.15 -23.79 36.29
CA ASP A 203 67.20 -24.60 35.54
C ASP A 203 67.38 -24.33 34.04
N THR A 204 66.93 -25.26 33.20
CA THR A 204 67.02 -25.04 31.75
C THR A 204 65.95 -24.05 31.29
N ASP A 205 66.37 -23.03 30.56
CA ASP A 205 65.54 -21.93 30.05
C ASP A 205 65.00 -22.18 28.63
N PHE A 206 65.65 -23.12 27.91
CA PHE A 206 65.27 -23.57 26.59
C PHE A 206 65.76 -25.01 26.39
N GLY A 207 65.00 -25.83 25.68
CA GLY A 207 65.27 -27.26 25.59
C GLY A 207 64.18 -28.03 24.87
N LEU A 208 64.48 -29.29 24.61
CA LEU A 208 63.67 -30.23 23.87
C LEU A 208 63.42 -31.45 24.75
N GLU A 209 62.17 -31.88 24.78
CA GLU A 209 61.68 -33.03 25.52
C GLU A 209 61.25 -34.15 24.56
N GLY A 210 61.23 -35.38 25.07
CA GLY A 210 60.83 -36.54 24.30
C GLY A 210 61.24 -37.86 24.95
N GLU A 211 61.14 -38.93 24.18
CA GLU A 211 61.46 -40.29 24.60
C GLU A 211 62.40 -40.97 23.60
N MET A 212 63.35 -41.76 24.11
CA MET A 212 64.22 -42.63 23.30
C MET A 212 63.63 -44.04 23.25
N SER A 213 63.59 -44.67 22.08
CA SER A 213 63.11 -46.04 21.87
C SER A 213 64.13 -46.89 21.09
N ASN A 214 63.93 -48.20 21.06
CA ASN A 214 64.72 -49.09 20.20
C ASN A 214 64.11 -49.14 18.79
N GLU A 215 64.94 -49.08 17.75
CA GLU A 215 64.50 -49.10 16.35
C GLU A 215 63.92 -50.50 15.97
N GLY A 216 62.64 -50.61 15.55
CA GLY A 216 62.01 -51.85 15.04
C GLY A 216 60.75 -52.44 15.73
N GLY A 217 59.90 -51.63 16.38
CA GLY A 217 58.64 -52.09 17.03
C GLY A 217 57.38 -52.08 16.14
N ILE A 218 56.28 -52.70 16.60
CA ILE A 218 54.95 -52.64 15.95
C ILE A 218 54.38 -51.22 16.13
N PRO A 219 53.95 -50.51 15.06
CA PRO A 219 53.44 -49.15 15.17
C PRO A 219 52.06 -49.09 15.84
N SER A 220 51.63 -47.91 16.25
CA SER A 220 50.29 -47.66 16.78
C SER A 220 49.45 -46.85 15.80
N ILE A 221 48.13 -47.04 15.79
CA ILE A 221 47.15 -46.39 14.89
C ILE A 221 46.29 -45.35 15.65
N SER A 222 46.02 -44.21 14.99
CA SER A 222 45.15 -43.11 15.45
C SER A 222 44.32 -42.49 14.32
N ILE A 223 43.28 -41.72 14.63
CA ILE A 223 42.49 -40.92 13.69
C ILE A 223 42.32 -39.50 14.24
N ASN A 224 42.22 -38.48 13.38
CA ASN A 224 41.96 -37.10 13.83
C ASN A 224 40.47 -36.80 14.00
N ASP A 225 40.19 -35.76 14.77
CA ASP A 225 38.88 -35.09 14.80
C ASP A 225 38.78 -34.02 13.71
N MET A 226 37.55 -33.68 13.32
CA MET A 226 37.24 -32.64 12.33
C MET A 226 36.11 -31.76 12.83
N SER A 227 36.21 -30.44 12.61
CA SER A 227 35.15 -29.49 12.93
C SER A 227 35.05 -28.41 11.86
N MET A 228 33.85 -28.18 11.32
CA MET A 228 33.58 -27.21 10.26
C MET A 228 32.10 -26.83 10.23
N ALA A 229 31.82 -25.64 9.69
CA ALA A 229 30.48 -25.17 9.31
C ALA A 229 29.86 -26.02 8.20
N GLU A 230 28.55 -26.23 8.23
CA GLU A 230 27.83 -27.13 7.31
C GLU A 230 27.45 -26.48 5.97
N GLY A 231 27.43 -25.15 5.93
CA GLY A 231 27.02 -24.38 4.77
C GLY A 231 25.51 -24.36 4.58
N ASN A 232 25.00 -23.29 3.95
CA ASN A 232 23.54 -23.10 3.82
C ASN A 232 22.83 -24.02 2.80
N SER A 233 23.58 -24.87 2.07
CA SER A 233 23.04 -25.81 1.07
C SER A 233 24.11 -26.77 0.54
N GLY A 234 23.70 -27.95 0.06
CA GLY A 234 24.60 -28.88 -0.63
C GLY A 234 25.36 -29.77 0.35
N THR A 235 26.65 -30.04 0.11
CA THR A 235 27.47 -30.85 1.02
C THR A 235 28.87 -30.29 1.22
N GLN A 236 29.36 -30.33 2.45
CA GLN A 236 30.74 -30.02 2.83
C GLN A 236 31.56 -31.29 3.02
N THR A 237 32.87 -31.20 2.74
CA THR A 237 33.78 -32.36 2.79
C THR A 237 34.58 -32.36 4.10
N PHE A 238 34.28 -33.29 4.99
CA PHE A 238 35.05 -33.55 6.21
C PHE A 238 36.10 -34.62 5.90
N GLN A 239 37.37 -34.21 5.79
CA GLN A 239 38.47 -35.13 5.52
C GLN A 239 39.09 -35.68 6.80
N PHE A 240 38.98 -36.99 6.99
CA PHE A 240 39.59 -37.71 8.11
C PHE A 240 40.88 -38.42 7.66
N THR A 241 41.84 -38.49 8.57
CA THR A 241 43.18 -39.06 8.39
C THR A 241 43.48 -40.06 9.48
N VAL A 242 43.66 -41.31 9.07
CA VAL A 242 44.17 -42.40 9.91
C VAL A 242 45.70 -42.40 9.86
N SER A 243 46.38 -42.41 11.01
CA SER A 243 47.83 -42.23 11.13
C SER A 243 48.50 -43.35 11.91
N LEU A 244 49.77 -43.63 11.60
CA LEU A 244 50.63 -44.57 12.33
C LEU A 244 51.77 -43.84 13.05
N THR A 245 52.16 -44.32 14.23
CA THR A 245 53.31 -43.78 14.98
C THR A 245 54.66 -44.11 14.34
N GLY A 246 54.71 -45.09 13.44
CA GLY A 246 55.89 -45.44 12.64
C GLY A 246 55.47 -46.12 11.33
N PRO A 247 56.38 -46.26 10.35
CA PRO A 247 56.05 -46.82 9.05
C PRO A 247 55.40 -48.19 9.19
N ALA A 248 54.36 -48.45 8.39
CA ALA A 248 53.71 -49.76 8.41
C ALA A 248 54.74 -50.87 8.14
N PRO A 249 54.75 -51.96 8.95
CA PRO A 249 55.71 -53.04 8.80
C PRO A 249 55.46 -53.84 7.51
N ALA A 250 56.35 -54.79 7.22
CA ALA A 250 56.18 -55.68 6.09
C ALA A 250 54.81 -56.39 6.11
N GLY A 251 54.03 -56.22 5.04
CA GLY A 251 52.63 -56.67 4.96
C GLY A 251 51.58 -55.59 5.20
N GLY A 252 51.96 -54.36 5.57
CA GLY A 252 51.06 -53.22 5.77
C GLY A 252 50.24 -53.28 7.06
N VAL A 253 49.46 -52.22 7.31
CA VAL A 253 48.45 -52.14 8.36
C VAL A 253 47.08 -52.06 7.71
N THR A 254 46.24 -53.08 7.91
CA THR A 254 44.85 -53.08 7.44
C THR A 254 43.88 -52.70 8.55
N PHE A 255 42.73 -52.08 8.24
CA PHE A 255 41.66 -51.72 9.19
C PHE A 255 40.31 -51.44 8.46
N ASP A 256 39.23 -51.34 9.22
CA ASP A 256 37.89 -50.94 8.73
C ASP A 256 37.50 -49.58 9.31
N ILE A 257 36.64 -48.83 8.60
CA ILE A 257 36.14 -47.50 8.96
C ILE A 257 34.62 -47.50 8.91
N LYS A 258 33.98 -46.98 9.95
CA LYS A 258 32.53 -46.83 9.99
C LYS A 258 32.12 -45.54 10.70
N THR A 259 31.22 -44.75 10.12
CA THR A 259 30.58 -43.64 10.83
C THR A 259 29.43 -44.14 11.71
N THR A 260 29.25 -43.52 12.87
CA THR A 260 28.17 -43.81 13.82
C THR A 260 27.54 -42.50 14.29
N ASP A 261 26.20 -42.44 14.31
CA ASP A 261 25.45 -41.27 14.79
C ASP A 261 25.80 -40.92 16.23
N ASN A 262 25.77 -39.63 16.56
CA ASN A 262 25.81 -39.15 17.94
C ASN A 262 24.66 -38.17 18.18
N THR A 263 24.88 -36.86 18.03
CA THR A 263 23.77 -35.90 17.96
C THR A 263 23.31 -35.69 16.53
N ALA A 264 24.26 -35.70 15.57
CA ALA A 264 24.00 -35.76 14.14
C ALA A 264 23.68 -37.20 13.69
N THR A 265 22.78 -37.31 12.72
CA THR A 265 22.16 -38.52 12.20
C THR A 265 22.26 -38.63 10.67
N ALA A 266 22.66 -39.81 10.18
CA ALA A 266 22.62 -40.09 8.74
C ALA A 266 21.24 -40.63 8.31
N PRO A 267 20.68 -40.21 7.14
CA PRO A 267 21.32 -39.39 6.12
C PRO A 267 21.00 -37.89 6.20
N THR A 268 20.37 -37.41 7.28
CA THR A 268 19.89 -36.02 7.39
C THR A 268 21.06 -35.05 7.43
N ASP A 269 22.01 -35.27 8.33
CA ASP A 269 23.03 -34.27 8.68
C ASP A 269 24.38 -34.63 8.00
N TYR A 270 24.59 -35.91 7.70
CA TYR A 270 25.76 -36.39 6.97
C TYR A 270 25.49 -37.70 6.23
N THR A 271 26.34 -38.02 5.26
CA THR A 271 26.30 -39.29 4.53
C THR A 271 27.11 -40.35 5.27
N ALA A 272 26.45 -41.44 5.70
CA ALA A 272 27.11 -42.54 6.37
C ALA A 272 28.21 -43.21 5.51
N VAL A 273 29.39 -43.44 6.10
CA VAL A 273 30.53 -44.12 5.48
C VAL A 273 30.76 -45.48 6.14
N ASN A 274 30.98 -46.51 5.33
CA ASN A 274 31.33 -47.86 5.78
C ASN A 274 32.35 -48.49 4.80
N LEU A 275 33.62 -48.44 5.16
CA LEU A 275 34.74 -48.93 4.35
C LEU A 275 35.41 -50.11 5.04
N THR A 276 35.65 -51.19 4.31
CA THR A 276 36.32 -52.39 4.87
C THR A 276 37.67 -52.61 4.20
N SER A 277 38.60 -53.23 4.91
CA SER A 277 39.94 -53.60 4.43
C SER A 277 40.75 -52.43 3.86
N GLN A 278 40.64 -51.26 4.50
CA GLN A 278 41.52 -50.13 4.22
C GLN A 278 42.94 -50.50 4.63
N ASN A 279 43.94 -49.97 3.92
CA ASN A 279 45.33 -50.40 4.07
C ASN A 279 46.27 -49.20 4.02
N ILE A 280 47.15 -49.11 5.02
CA ILE A 280 48.37 -48.29 4.95
C ILE A 280 49.49 -49.23 4.49
N PRO A 281 49.95 -49.11 3.23
CA PRO A 281 50.99 -49.98 2.67
C PRO A 281 52.29 -49.92 3.48
N GLU A 282 53.09 -50.99 3.43
CA GLU A 282 54.43 -51.03 4.01
C GLU A 282 55.22 -49.75 3.67
N GLY A 283 55.84 -49.15 4.68
CA GLY A 283 56.60 -47.91 4.54
C GLY A 283 55.78 -46.61 4.61
N ASN A 284 54.45 -46.67 4.48
CA ASN A 284 53.58 -45.49 4.60
C ASN A 284 53.14 -45.26 6.05
N LEU A 285 52.63 -44.05 6.30
CA LEU A 285 52.27 -43.56 7.65
C LEU A 285 50.78 -43.23 7.81
N SER A 286 50.01 -43.07 6.73
CA SER A 286 48.63 -42.62 6.85
C SER A 286 47.72 -43.05 5.70
N TYR A 287 46.41 -42.92 5.94
CA TYR A 287 45.32 -43.13 5.00
C TYR A 287 44.25 -42.05 5.20
N THR A 288 43.79 -41.40 4.13
CA THR A 288 42.75 -40.35 4.19
C THR A 288 41.46 -40.80 3.51
N PHE A 289 40.33 -40.31 4.01
CA PHE A 289 39.01 -40.49 3.41
C PHE A 289 38.08 -39.34 3.79
N ASP A 290 37.00 -39.19 3.03
CA ASP A 290 36.06 -38.08 3.18
C ASP A 290 34.71 -38.58 3.72
N VAL A 291 34.08 -37.77 4.57
CA VAL A 291 32.67 -37.86 4.97
C VAL A 291 31.98 -36.59 4.46
N LEU A 292 30.84 -36.74 3.77
CA LEU A 292 30.06 -35.61 3.29
C LEU A 292 29.04 -35.20 4.36
N VAL A 293 29.10 -33.95 4.81
CA VAL A 293 28.13 -33.32 5.70
C VAL A 293 27.14 -32.53 4.84
N ASN A 294 25.84 -32.65 5.10
CA ASN A 294 24.82 -31.92 4.34
C ASN A 294 24.69 -30.53 4.94
N GLY A 295 24.53 -29.52 4.09
CA GLY A 295 24.26 -28.16 4.53
C GLY A 295 22.81 -27.78 4.31
N ASP A 296 22.21 -27.08 5.26
CA ASP A 296 20.86 -26.53 5.18
C ASP A 296 20.75 -25.17 5.89
N THR A 297 19.52 -24.73 6.18
CA THR A 297 19.25 -23.42 6.79
C THR A 297 18.40 -23.53 8.06
N ASP A 298 18.25 -24.73 8.59
CA ASP A 298 17.42 -24.99 9.75
C ASP A 298 18.17 -24.58 11.01
N LEU A 299 17.52 -23.78 11.87
CA LEU A 299 18.16 -23.35 13.11
C LEU A 299 18.24 -24.52 14.10
N GLU A 300 19.42 -25.09 14.23
CA GLU A 300 19.70 -26.21 15.11
C GLU A 300 20.75 -25.88 16.17
N SER A 301 21.52 -26.86 16.64
CA SER A 301 22.59 -26.65 17.60
C SER A 301 23.82 -27.35 17.08
N THR A 302 25.04 -26.87 17.33
CA THR A 302 26.26 -27.58 16.90
C THR A 302 26.19 -29.08 17.24
N GLU A 303 26.23 -29.91 16.20
CA GLU A 303 26.04 -31.35 16.29
C GLU A 303 27.35 -32.13 16.05
N SER A 304 27.31 -33.46 16.21
CA SER A 304 28.46 -34.31 15.99
C SER A 304 28.10 -35.74 15.61
N PHE A 305 29.02 -36.41 14.92
CA PHE A 305 29.01 -37.84 14.62
C PHE A 305 30.39 -38.46 14.90
N PHE A 306 30.45 -39.77 15.09
CA PHE A 306 31.71 -40.50 15.32
C PHE A 306 32.20 -41.20 14.05
N VAL A 307 33.51 -41.42 13.96
CA VAL A 307 34.16 -42.26 12.96
C VAL A 307 35.01 -43.33 13.62
N ASP A 308 34.52 -44.57 13.64
CA ASP A 308 35.13 -45.70 14.30
C ASP A 308 36.12 -46.44 13.37
N ILE A 309 37.33 -46.70 13.88
CA ILE A 309 38.30 -47.61 13.28
C ILE A 309 38.29 -48.94 14.03
N SER A 310 38.21 -50.04 13.27
CA SER A 310 38.16 -51.40 13.83
C SER A 310 38.95 -52.41 12.99
N ASN A 311 39.02 -53.66 13.45
CA ASN A 311 39.63 -54.79 12.74
C ASN A 311 41.08 -54.56 12.27
N PHE A 312 41.85 -53.73 12.98
CA PHE A 312 43.21 -53.41 12.57
C PHE A 312 44.20 -54.55 12.84
N THR A 313 45.16 -54.74 11.95
CA THR A 313 46.25 -55.75 12.09
C THR A 313 47.62 -55.09 11.94
N ASN A 314 48.65 -55.67 12.57
CA ASN A 314 50.02 -55.13 12.57
C ASN A 314 50.16 -53.70 13.13
N ALA A 315 49.16 -53.22 13.88
CA ALA A 315 49.22 -51.98 14.65
C ALA A 315 48.49 -52.13 15.99
N ASN A 316 48.84 -51.31 16.98
CA ASN A 316 48.10 -51.19 18.25
C ASN A 316 47.26 -49.90 18.25
N ALA A 317 45.99 -49.93 18.64
CA ALA A 317 45.22 -48.67 18.76
C ALA A 317 45.71 -47.83 19.94
N ILE A 318 45.93 -46.54 19.67
CA ILE A 318 46.02 -45.49 20.69
C ILE A 318 44.72 -44.70 20.71
N ASP A 319 44.20 -44.39 19.52
CA ASP A 319 42.92 -43.77 19.31
C ASP A 319 42.24 -44.46 18.12
N ASN A 320 41.01 -44.89 18.27
CA ASN A 320 40.30 -45.59 17.20
C ASN A 320 38.92 -44.99 16.94
N GLN A 321 38.68 -43.75 17.38
CA GLN A 321 37.44 -43.05 17.14
C GLN A 321 37.69 -41.56 16.88
N GLY A 322 37.42 -41.08 15.67
CA GLY A 322 37.41 -39.66 15.37
C GLY A 322 36.04 -39.04 15.66
N LEU A 323 36.03 -37.76 16.01
CA LEU A 323 34.82 -36.95 16.20
C LEU A 323 34.69 -35.96 15.03
N GLY A 324 33.57 -36.03 14.30
CA GLY A 324 33.14 -34.98 13.37
C GLY A 324 32.17 -34.03 14.07
N THR A 325 32.47 -32.74 14.13
CA THR A 325 31.62 -31.69 14.70
C THR A 325 31.11 -30.75 13.61
N ILE A 326 29.79 -30.71 13.45
CA ILE A 326 29.05 -29.87 12.51
C ILE A 326 28.68 -28.58 13.24
N ILE A 327 29.28 -27.46 12.85
CA ILE A 327 29.02 -26.16 13.47
C ILE A 327 27.83 -25.52 12.76
N ASP A 328 26.68 -25.43 13.45
CA ASP A 328 25.55 -24.61 13.01
C ASP A 328 25.96 -23.13 12.91
N GLU A 329 25.76 -22.53 11.74
CA GLU A 329 26.00 -21.12 11.43
C GLU A 329 24.72 -20.32 11.11
N ASP A 330 23.54 -20.93 11.27
CA ASP A 330 22.29 -20.33 10.87
C ASP A 330 21.84 -19.25 11.85
N THR A 331 21.25 -18.19 11.29
CA THR A 331 20.75 -17.05 12.04
C THR A 331 19.22 -17.02 11.99
N PRO A 332 18.53 -16.82 13.13
CA PRO A 332 17.07 -16.71 13.12
C PRO A 332 16.63 -15.56 12.22
N ILE A 333 15.73 -15.85 11.28
CA ILE A 333 15.05 -14.82 10.50
C ILE A 333 14.13 -14.06 11.47
N ILE A 334 14.42 -12.78 11.66
CA ILE A 334 13.54 -11.87 12.42
C ILE A 334 12.60 -11.22 11.40
N PHE A 335 11.31 -11.54 11.51
CA PHE A 335 10.29 -10.84 10.75
C PHE A 335 10.01 -9.49 11.42
N THR A 336 10.06 -8.43 10.62
CA THR A 336 9.63 -7.09 11.04
C THR A 336 8.11 -7.08 11.03
N LYS A 337 7.50 -6.57 12.10
CA LYS A 337 6.04 -6.55 12.18
C LYS A 337 5.47 -5.40 11.35
N ILE A 338 4.31 -5.61 10.73
CA ILE A 338 3.74 -4.62 9.80
C ILE A 338 3.52 -3.26 10.49
N HIS A 339 3.01 -3.23 11.73
CA HIS A 339 2.89 -1.98 12.50
C HIS A 339 4.22 -1.24 12.73
N GLU A 340 5.36 -1.93 12.75
CA GLU A 340 6.69 -1.29 12.84
C GLU A 340 7.10 -0.64 11.51
N ILE A 341 6.65 -1.21 10.37
CA ILE A 341 6.87 -0.65 9.03
C ILE A 341 5.98 0.57 8.83
N GLN A 342 4.69 0.45 9.14
CA GLN A 342 3.71 1.52 9.04
C GLN A 342 4.04 2.68 10.00
N GLY A 343 4.07 2.40 11.30
CA GLY A 343 4.17 3.44 12.33
C GLY A 343 2.85 4.20 12.53
N THR A 344 2.92 5.33 13.25
CA THR A 344 1.74 6.14 13.62
C THR A 344 1.58 7.42 12.78
N GLY A 345 2.41 7.59 11.75
CA GLY A 345 2.42 8.79 10.90
C GLY A 345 1.99 8.45 9.47
N ASN A 346 1.82 9.47 8.64
CA ASN A 346 1.32 9.34 7.26
C ASN A 346 2.37 8.79 6.25
N THR A 347 3.45 8.21 6.75
CA THR A 347 4.55 7.58 6.00
C THR A 347 5.23 6.60 6.93
N THR A 348 5.87 5.58 6.36
CA THR A 348 6.66 4.59 7.09
C THR A 348 7.55 5.16 8.20
N ALA A 349 7.59 4.47 9.34
CA ALA A 349 8.52 4.76 10.42
C ALA A 349 9.97 4.30 10.15
N LEU A 350 10.18 3.50 9.10
CA LEU A 350 11.48 2.93 8.76
C LEU A 350 12.22 3.74 7.70
N THR A 351 13.48 3.38 7.45
CA THR A 351 14.30 4.07 6.45
C THR A 351 13.92 3.59 5.05
N LEU A 352 13.48 4.49 4.17
CA LEU A 352 13.18 4.14 2.77
C LEU A 352 14.36 3.42 2.11
N GLY A 353 14.06 2.30 1.44
CA GLY A 353 15.02 1.42 0.79
C GLY A 353 15.72 0.43 1.72
N SER A 354 15.38 0.37 3.02
CA SER A 354 15.83 -0.72 3.87
C SER A 354 15.08 -2.01 3.53
N THR A 355 15.81 -3.12 3.45
CA THR A 355 15.24 -4.44 3.17
C THR A 355 14.74 -5.10 4.45
N HIS A 356 13.49 -5.55 4.46
CA HIS A 356 12.86 -6.24 5.59
C HIS A 356 12.19 -7.54 5.13
N SER A 357 12.04 -8.48 6.05
CA SER A 357 11.23 -9.69 5.87
C SER A 357 9.99 -9.58 6.75
N VAL A 358 8.81 -9.86 6.20
CA VAL A 358 7.53 -9.87 6.91
C VAL A 358 6.90 -11.27 6.82
N GLU A 359 6.15 -11.67 7.83
CA GLU A 359 5.32 -12.88 7.83
C GLU A 359 3.89 -12.46 8.18
N ALA A 360 2.93 -12.65 7.27
CA ALA A 360 1.56 -12.16 7.43
C ALA A 360 0.57 -12.86 6.46
N ILE A 361 -0.73 -12.64 6.66
CA ILE A 361 -1.81 -13.23 5.84
C ILE A 361 -2.09 -12.38 4.59
N VAL A 362 -2.17 -13.02 3.43
CA VAL A 362 -2.64 -12.38 2.20
C VAL A 362 -4.14 -12.15 2.27
N ILE A 363 -4.56 -10.90 2.42
CA ILE A 363 -5.98 -10.52 2.54
C ILE A 363 -6.64 -10.18 1.20
N ARG A 364 -5.86 -9.70 0.21
CA ARG A 364 -6.32 -9.44 -1.16
C ARG A 364 -5.19 -9.63 -2.15
N ASN A 365 -5.48 -10.19 -3.33
CA ASN A 365 -4.50 -10.34 -4.39
C ASN A 365 -4.96 -9.65 -5.68
N PHE A 366 -4.22 -8.62 -6.10
CA PHE A 366 -4.46 -7.85 -7.33
C PHE A 366 -3.24 -7.92 -8.27
N SER A 367 -2.64 -9.11 -8.37
CA SER A 367 -1.44 -9.34 -9.17
C SER A 367 -1.63 -9.07 -10.67
N GLY A 368 -0.52 -8.73 -11.33
CA GLY A 368 -0.47 -8.49 -12.77
C GLY A 368 -0.78 -7.04 -13.18
N TYR A 369 -0.41 -6.71 -14.43
CA TYR A 369 -0.51 -5.34 -14.97
C TYR A 369 -1.93 -4.81 -15.13
N SER A 370 -2.93 -5.70 -15.22
CA SER A 370 -4.34 -5.29 -15.23
C SER A 370 -4.87 -4.98 -13.84
N GLY A 371 -4.29 -5.59 -12.80
CA GLY A 371 -4.55 -5.27 -11.39
C GLY A 371 -3.62 -4.17 -10.88
N LEU A 372 -3.36 -4.19 -9.57
CA LEU A 372 -2.44 -3.25 -8.91
C LEU A 372 -0.98 -3.72 -8.95
N SER A 373 -0.68 -4.83 -9.65
CA SER A 373 0.65 -5.46 -9.72
C SER A 373 1.20 -5.81 -8.34
N GLY A 374 0.34 -6.31 -7.45
CA GLY A 374 0.71 -6.63 -6.08
C GLY A 374 -0.44 -7.25 -5.29
N PHE A 375 -0.21 -7.42 -3.98
CA PHE A 375 -1.17 -8.01 -3.04
C PHE A 375 -1.07 -7.32 -1.68
N TYR A 376 -2.11 -7.44 -0.87
CA TYR A 376 -2.15 -6.89 0.48
C TYR A 376 -1.94 -7.98 1.52
N LEU A 377 -1.11 -7.65 2.49
CA LEU A 377 -0.87 -8.43 3.69
C LEU A 377 -1.53 -7.77 4.90
N GLN A 378 -1.95 -8.59 5.86
CA GLN A 378 -2.31 -8.12 7.19
C GLN A 378 -1.83 -9.13 8.24
N GLU A 379 -1.26 -8.64 9.34
CA GLU A 379 -0.75 -9.50 10.43
C GLU A 379 -1.85 -10.40 11.01
N GLU A 380 -1.44 -11.51 11.61
CA GLU A 380 -2.31 -12.32 12.45
C GLU A 380 -2.65 -11.58 13.75
N GLU A 381 -3.87 -11.76 14.27
CA GLU A 381 -4.31 -11.10 15.51
C GLU A 381 -3.41 -11.38 16.73
N SER A 382 -2.66 -12.50 16.74
CA SER A 382 -1.71 -12.81 17.81
C SER A 382 -0.51 -11.87 17.86
N ASP A 383 -0.22 -11.21 16.73
CA ASP A 383 0.99 -10.46 16.48
C ASP A 383 0.73 -8.95 16.41
N TYR A 384 -0.53 -8.55 16.56
CA TYR A 384 -0.93 -7.16 16.69
C TYR A 384 -0.25 -6.50 17.88
N ASP A 385 0.12 -5.24 17.71
CA ASP A 385 0.59 -4.45 18.83
C ASP A 385 -0.58 -4.00 19.75
N ALA A 386 -0.26 -3.15 20.72
CA ALA A 386 -1.26 -2.56 21.62
C ALA A 386 -1.62 -1.11 21.24
N ASP A 387 -1.04 -0.55 20.19
CA ASP A 387 -1.26 0.83 19.76
C ASP A 387 -2.35 0.88 18.67
N PRO A 388 -3.56 1.36 18.99
CA PRO A 388 -4.64 1.41 18.01
C PRO A 388 -4.40 2.45 16.88
N ASN A 389 -3.27 3.14 16.85
CA ASN A 389 -2.92 4.14 15.83
C ASN A 389 -1.90 3.62 14.79
N THR A 390 -1.47 2.37 14.88
CA THR A 390 -0.65 1.72 13.85
C THR A 390 -1.54 0.82 12.99
N SER A 391 -1.22 0.76 11.69
CA SER A 391 -1.87 -0.18 10.78
C SER A 391 -1.18 -1.54 10.82
N GLU A 392 -1.97 -2.61 10.75
CA GLU A 392 -1.49 -3.99 10.61
C GLU A 392 -1.50 -4.45 9.15
N GLY A 393 -1.88 -3.57 8.21
CA GLY A 393 -1.98 -3.85 6.78
C GLY A 393 -0.80 -3.29 5.98
N LEU A 394 -0.38 -3.99 4.92
CA LEU A 394 0.75 -3.58 4.07
C LEU A 394 0.51 -3.97 2.62
N PHE A 395 0.75 -3.05 1.69
CA PHE A 395 0.77 -3.39 0.26
C PHE A 395 2.14 -3.95 -0.15
N VAL A 396 2.15 -5.01 -0.94
CA VAL A 396 3.36 -5.60 -1.52
C VAL A 396 3.29 -5.40 -3.03
N TYR A 397 4.12 -4.48 -3.54
CA TYR A 397 4.26 -4.23 -4.98
C TYR A 397 5.20 -5.25 -5.61
N ASP A 398 4.62 -6.19 -6.37
CA ASP A 398 5.28 -7.32 -7.01
C ASP A 398 4.94 -7.39 -8.51
N PRO A 399 5.45 -6.43 -9.33
CA PRO A 399 5.22 -6.43 -10.77
C PRO A 399 5.91 -7.60 -11.49
N SER A 400 6.88 -8.25 -10.84
CA SER A 400 7.58 -9.42 -11.37
C SER A 400 6.80 -10.72 -11.17
N GLY A 401 5.78 -10.71 -10.30
CA GLY A 401 4.95 -11.88 -10.00
C GLY A 401 5.74 -13.00 -9.33
N ILE A 402 6.61 -12.66 -8.37
CA ILE A 402 7.33 -13.64 -7.54
C ILE A 402 6.34 -14.43 -6.69
N PHE A 403 5.36 -13.74 -6.11
CA PHE A 403 4.28 -14.38 -5.37
C PHE A 403 3.31 -15.07 -6.32
N THR A 404 2.99 -16.33 -6.04
CA THR A 404 2.08 -17.17 -6.84
C THR A 404 1.00 -17.86 -5.99
N GLY A 405 0.82 -17.43 -4.74
CA GLY A 405 -0.18 -17.95 -3.81
C GLY A 405 -1.55 -17.28 -3.94
N ASN A 406 -2.40 -17.51 -2.94
CA ASN A 406 -3.81 -17.13 -2.91
C ASN A 406 -4.15 -16.29 -1.66
N GLU A 407 -5.32 -15.65 -1.68
CA GLU A 407 -5.91 -15.06 -0.47
C GLU A 407 -6.09 -16.12 0.63
N GLY A 408 -5.79 -15.76 1.87
CA GLY A 408 -5.78 -16.66 3.04
C GLY A 408 -4.48 -17.46 3.22
N ASP A 409 -3.49 -17.31 2.35
CA ASP A 409 -2.15 -17.86 2.57
C ASP A 409 -1.39 -17.03 3.61
N LEU A 410 -0.69 -17.70 4.54
CA LEU A 410 0.36 -17.12 5.36
C LEU A 410 1.63 -17.12 4.54
N VAL A 411 2.25 -15.96 4.37
CA VAL A 411 3.41 -15.80 3.50
C VAL A 411 4.56 -15.12 4.20
N ARG A 412 5.77 -15.47 3.81
CA ARG A 412 6.99 -14.71 4.11
C ARG A 412 7.40 -13.93 2.88
N VAL A 413 7.56 -12.63 3.02
CA VAL A 413 7.92 -11.73 1.92
C VAL A 413 9.14 -10.91 2.31
N LYS A 414 10.11 -10.82 1.41
CA LYS A 414 11.31 -9.98 1.59
C LYS A 414 11.39 -8.92 0.49
N GLY A 415 11.45 -7.66 0.89
CA GLY A 415 11.50 -6.52 -0.01
C GLY A 415 12.01 -5.26 0.67
N ASP A 416 12.10 -4.18 -0.11
CA ASP A 416 12.54 -2.87 0.36
C ASP A 416 11.32 -2.02 0.78
N VAL A 417 11.43 -1.34 1.91
CA VAL A 417 10.41 -0.39 2.38
C VAL A 417 10.36 0.81 1.43
N ALA A 418 9.15 1.19 1.01
CA ALA A 418 8.94 2.32 0.12
C ALA A 418 7.59 3.01 0.39
N GLU A 419 7.50 4.26 -0.07
CA GLU A 419 6.24 5.00 -0.17
C GLU A 419 5.80 5.06 -1.63
N TYR A 420 4.56 4.67 -1.91
CA TYR A 420 3.94 4.94 -3.19
C TYR A 420 3.27 6.31 -3.17
N ALA A 421 3.83 7.25 -3.93
CA ALA A 421 3.21 8.57 -4.15
C ALA A 421 2.52 8.62 -5.52
N SER A 422 1.22 8.95 -5.53
CA SER A 422 0.42 9.09 -6.74
C SER A 422 -0.36 10.40 -6.70
N GLY A 423 0.30 11.50 -7.08
CA GLY A 423 -0.23 12.86 -6.92
C GLY A 423 0.59 13.66 -5.93
N ALA A 424 0.09 14.83 -5.53
CA ALA A 424 0.82 15.74 -4.65
C ALA A 424 0.68 15.42 -3.15
N SER A 425 -0.28 14.57 -2.77
CA SER A 425 -0.70 14.40 -1.37
C SER A 425 -1.00 12.98 -0.93
N SER A 426 -0.89 11.96 -1.79
CA SER A 426 -1.07 10.56 -1.40
C SER A 426 0.25 9.92 -0.98
N SER A 427 0.20 9.10 0.07
CA SER A 427 1.28 8.21 0.47
C SER A 427 0.68 6.83 0.76
N LEU A 428 1.33 5.77 0.30
CA LEU A 428 0.96 4.40 0.67
C LEU A 428 2.24 3.63 1.02
N THR A 429 2.33 3.21 2.27
CA THR A 429 3.43 2.39 2.76
C THR A 429 3.37 1.01 2.10
N GLN A 430 4.48 0.58 1.51
CA GLN A 430 4.55 -0.68 0.78
C GLN A 430 5.94 -1.33 0.88
N LEU A 431 5.99 -2.63 0.57
CA LEU A 431 7.24 -3.27 0.13
C LEU A 431 7.33 -3.26 -1.39
N ASN A 432 8.49 -2.94 -1.94
CA ASN A 432 8.82 -3.12 -3.35
C ASN A 432 10.14 -3.89 -3.52
N ASN A 433 10.64 -4.01 -4.75
CA ASN A 433 11.87 -4.77 -5.06
C ASN A 433 11.88 -6.16 -4.41
N ILE A 434 10.75 -6.87 -4.49
CA ILE A 434 10.58 -8.16 -3.84
C ILE A 434 11.66 -9.12 -4.34
N THR A 435 12.34 -9.78 -3.40
CA THR A 435 13.40 -10.76 -3.67
C THR A 435 12.99 -12.18 -3.30
N GLU A 436 12.01 -12.31 -2.41
CA GLU A 436 11.49 -13.58 -1.93
C GLU A 436 10.01 -13.41 -1.56
N ALA A 437 9.18 -14.37 -1.97
CA ALA A 437 7.81 -14.53 -1.49
C ALA A 437 7.49 -16.03 -1.44
N MET A 438 7.32 -16.58 -0.25
CA MET A 438 7.01 -18.00 -0.04
C MET A 438 5.72 -18.18 0.75
N VAL A 439 4.93 -19.19 0.37
CA VAL A 439 3.76 -19.62 1.13
C VAL A 439 4.22 -20.54 2.26
N VAL A 440 3.92 -20.17 3.51
CA VAL A 440 4.20 -20.95 4.72
C VAL A 440 3.07 -21.94 4.99
N SER A 441 1.83 -21.46 4.89
CA SER A 441 0.62 -22.28 5.04
C SER A 441 -0.52 -21.67 4.22
N SER A 442 -1.54 -22.48 3.90
CA SER A 442 -2.68 -22.07 3.07
C SER A 442 -4.01 -22.26 3.78
N ASN A 443 -5.02 -21.49 3.34
CA ASN A 443 -6.39 -21.52 3.87
C ASN A 443 -6.46 -21.18 5.36
N ASN A 444 -5.67 -20.21 5.81
CA ASN A 444 -5.76 -19.66 7.16
C ASN A 444 -7.05 -18.82 7.29
N SER A 445 -7.47 -18.59 8.53
CA SER A 445 -8.57 -17.66 8.81
C SER A 445 -8.16 -16.24 8.42
N MET A 446 -9.05 -15.52 7.72
CA MET A 446 -8.83 -14.10 7.45
C MET A 446 -8.82 -13.29 8.75
N PRO A 447 -7.92 -12.30 8.89
CA PRO A 447 -8.01 -11.30 9.96
C PRO A 447 -9.38 -10.61 9.99
N ALA A 448 -9.85 -10.26 11.19
CA ALA A 448 -11.10 -9.53 11.31
C ALA A 448 -11.00 -8.14 10.64
N ALA A 449 -12.04 -7.76 9.90
CA ALA A 449 -12.10 -6.44 9.28
C ALA A 449 -12.22 -5.34 10.34
N SER A 450 -11.40 -4.29 10.25
CA SER A 450 -11.46 -3.13 11.14
C SER A 450 -12.68 -2.26 10.82
N ASN A 451 -13.41 -1.81 11.84
CA ASN A 451 -14.62 -1.00 11.60
C ASN A 451 -14.25 0.46 11.36
N VAL A 452 -14.72 1.02 10.24
CA VAL A 452 -14.59 2.44 9.91
C VAL A 452 -15.98 3.01 9.67
N SER A 453 -16.32 4.09 10.37
CA SER A 453 -17.61 4.76 10.22
C SER A 453 -17.41 6.14 9.60
N PHE A 454 -18.12 6.43 8.52
CA PHE A 454 -18.17 7.76 7.92
C PHE A 454 -19.42 8.54 8.40
N PRO A 455 -19.33 9.86 8.60
CA PRO A 455 -18.15 10.70 8.40
C PRO A 455 -17.07 10.48 9.47
N VAL A 456 -15.80 10.58 9.07
CA VAL A 456 -14.64 10.58 9.98
C VAL A 456 -14.43 11.95 10.61
N ASN A 457 -13.72 12.04 11.74
CA ASN A 457 -13.47 13.34 12.38
C ASN A 457 -12.31 14.08 11.68
N SER A 458 -11.26 13.34 11.33
CA SER A 458 -10.13 13.78 10.50
C SER A 458 -9.88 12.74 9.41
N LEU A 459 -9.32 13.16 8.27
CA LEU A 459 -8.79 12.21 7.29
C LEU A 459 -7.63 11.40 7.86
N ASP A 460 -6.86 11.98 8.77
CA ASP A 460 -5.77 11.27 9.48
C ASP A 460 -6.29 10.07 10.29
N ASP A 461 -7.59 10.00 10.59
CA ASP A 461 -8.20 8.85 11.29
C ASP A 461 -8.20 7.58 10.40
N LEU A 462 -7.99 7.72 9.09
CA LEU A 462 -7.96 6.61 8.13
C LEU A 462 -6.57 5.96 8.03
N GLU A 463 -5.51 6.69 8.39
CA GLU A 463 -4.12 6.24 8.23
C GLU A 463 -3.80 4.96 9.01
N LYS A 464 -4.29 4.88 10.25
CA LYS A 464 -4.18 3.68 11.10
C LYS A 464 -4.90 2.43 10.55
N HIS A 465 -5.57 2.56 9.42
CA HIS A 465 -6.25 1.47 8.72
C HIS A 465 -5.69 1.23 7.31
N GLU A 466 -4.61 1.92 6.93
CA GLU A 466 -3.99 1.80 5.62
C GLU A 466 -3.57 0.35 5.31
N GLY A 467 -3.99 -0.17 4.17
CA GLY A 467 -3.69 -1.53 3.74
C GLY A 467 -4.47 -2.63 4.46
N MET A 468 -5.29 -2.30 5.48
CA MET A 468 -6.08 -3.28 6.22
C MET A 468 -7.39 -3.61 5.50
N LEU A 469 -7.90 -4.82 5.77
CA LEU A 469 -9.30 -5.13 5.51
C LEU A 469 -10.16 -4.30 6.46
N VAL A 470 -11.05 -3.48 5.91
CA VAL A 470 -11.98 -2.64 6.67
C VAL A 470 -13.42 -3.01 6.37
N LYS A 471 -14.28 -2.85 7.37
CA LYS A 471 -15.73 -2.82 7.24
C LYS A 471 -16.19 -1.37 7.37
N VAL A 472 -16.58 -0.77 6.25
CA VAL A 472 -17.04 0.61 6.20
C VAL A 472 -18.55 0.69 6.32
N THR A 473 -19.04 1.54 7.21
CA THR A 473 -20.47 1.82 7.43
C THR A 473 -20.74 3.32 7.51
N ALA A 474 -21.98 3.75 7.30
CA ALA A 474 -22.41 5.10 7.65
C ALA A 474 -22.75 5.20 9.15
N ALA A 475 -22.39 6.32 9.79
CA ALA A 475 -22.76 6.61 11.17
C ALA A 475 -24.28 6.81 11.34
N SER A 476 -24.93 7.30 10.29
CA SER A 476 -26.38 7.39 10.13
C SER A 476 -26.77 7.12 8.68
N GLY A 477 -27.95 6.52 8.46
CA GLY A 477 -28.42 6.16 7.13
C GLY A 477 -27.61 5.02 6.51
N SER A 478 -27.28 5.14 5.23
CA SER A 478 -26.49 4.17 4.46
C SER A 478 -25.38 4.88 3.67
N LEU A 479 -24.39 4.13 3.18
CA LEU A 479 -23.42 4.64 2.21
C LEU A 479 -24.16 4.92 0.90
N THR A 480 -23.99 6.12 0.33
CA THR A 480 -24.80 6.62 -0.79
C THR A 480 -23.93 6.94 -1.99
N VAL A 481 -24.31 6.50 -3.19
CA VAL A 481 -23.62 6.86 -4.44
C VAL A 481 -23.83 8.34 -4.73
N THR A 482 -22.75 9.12 -4.79
CA THR A 482 -22.83 10.56 -5.09
C THR A 482 -22.19 10.93 -6.43
N ASP A 483 -21.22 10.14 -6.92
CA ASP A 483 -20.64 10.33 -8.26
C ASP A 483 -20.35 9.00 -8.98
N THR A 484 -20.59 8.98 -10.28
CA THR A 484 -20.30 7.86 -11.19
C THR A 484 -19.44 8.28 -12.38
N TYR A 485 -18.89 9.50 -12.38
CA TYR A 485 -18.12 10.05 -13.51
C TYR A 485 -16.94 9.15 -13.94
N ASN A 486 -16.20 8.59 -12.97
CA ASN A 486 -15.06 7.71 -13.23
C ASN A 486 -15.45 6.23 -13.42
N LEU A 487 -16.73 5.88 -13.30
CA LEU A 487 -17.18 4.49 -13.36
C LEU A 487 -16.85 3.84 -14.71
N SER A 488 -17.00 4.61 -15.78
CA SER A 488 -16.76 4.14 -17.14
C SER A 488 -15.29 3.92 -17.46
N ARG A 489 -14.45 4.82 -16.94
CA ARG A 489 -13.06 4.92 -17.32
C ARG A 489 -12.15 4.11 -16.42
N TYR A 490 -12.44 4.07 -15.13
CA TYR A 490 -11.58 3.48 -14.11
C TYR A 490 -12.31 2.50 -13.19
N GLY A 491 -13.58 2.17 -13.48
CA GLY A 491 -14.36 1.32 -12.60
C GLY A 491 -14.65 1.96 -11.24
N GLN A 492 -14.48 3.27 -11.06
CA GLN A 492 -14.57 3.92 -9.75
C GLN A 492 -15.94 4.55 -9.48
N VAL A 493 -16.38 4.50 -8.21
CA VAL A 493 -17.60 5.15 -7.73
C VAL A 493 -17.26 6.00 -6.52
N LEU A 494 -17.73 7.24 -6.46
CA LEU A 494 -17.64 8.06 -5.25
C LEU A 494 -18.87 7.83 -4.38
N LEU A 495 -18.64 7.38 -3.15
CA LEU A 495 -19.67 7.27 -2.13
C LEU A 495 -19.57 8.42 -1.13
N SER A 496 -20.70 8.78 -0.54
CA SER A 496 -20.78 9.69 0.59
C SER A 496 -21.76 9.18 1.64
N THR A 497 -21.69 9.74 2.84
CA THR A 497 -22.62 9.45 3.94
C THR A 497 -23.38 10.69 4.33
N GLU A 498 -24.55 10.55 4.96
CA GLU A 498 -25.24 11.67 5.60
C GLU A 498 -24.31 12.38 6.60
N ALA A 499 -24.39 13.70 6.64
CA ALA A 499 -23.70 14.53 7.63
C ALA A 499 -24.50 15.78 7.97
N ALA A 500 -24.08 16.51 9.00
CA ALA A 500 -24.73 17.75 9.43
C ALA A 500 -24.76 18.85 8.36
N SER A 501 -23.95 18.73 7.30
CA SER A 501 -23.96 19.65 6.16
C SER A 501 -25.05 19.34 5.13
N ASN A 502 -25.71 18.17 5.18
CA ASN A 502 -26.91 17.92 4.38
C ASN A 502 -28.05 18.83 4.80
N GLN A 503 -28.89 19.14 3.82
CA GLN A 503 -30.01 20.05 3.99
C GLN A 503 -31.30 19.28 4.25
N ALA A 504 -32.28 19.93 4.86
CA ALA A 504 -33.55 19.27 5.16
C ALA A 504 -34.21 18.81 3.85
N GLY A 505 -34.64 17.53 3.81
CA GLY A 505 -35.26 16.95 2.62
C GLY A 505 -34.28 16.38 1.59
N THR A 506 -32.96 16.48 1.82
CA THR A 506 -31.95 15.81 1.00
C THR A 506 -31.50 14.48 1.64
N ASP A 507 -30.61 13.75 0.98
CA ASP A 507 -30.13 12.43 1.40
C ASP A 507 -28.60 12.39 1.53
N GLY A 508 -28.01 11.18 1.61
CA GLY A 508 -26.57 11.00 1.79
C GLY A 508 -25.69 11.57 0.66
N ARG A 509 -26.25 11.99 -0.48
CA ARG A 509 -25.53 12.70 -1.55
C ARG A 509 -25.00 14.06 -1.09
N ILE A 510 -24.02 14.58 -1.82
CA ILE A 510 -23.41 15.87 -1.51
C ILE A 510 -24.21 17.01 -2.17
N ASP A 511 -24.73 17.93 -1.38
CA ASP A 511 -25.53 19.07 -1.87
C ASP A 511 -24.65 20.16 -2.51
N GLN A 512 -25.11 20.84 -3.56
CA GLN A 512 -24.45 22.06 -4.03
C GLN A 512 -24.63 23.19 -3.01
N PHE A 513 -23.53 23.85 -2.63
CA PHE A 513 -23.55 24.84 -1.54
C PHE A 513 -24.59 25.95 -1.76
N THR A 514 -24.57 26.60 -2.93
CA THR A 514 -25.48 27.69 -3.30
C THR A 514 -26.87 27.23 -3.76
N GLN A 515 -27.17 25.93 -3.71
CA GLN A 515 -28.55 25.45 -3.79
C GLN A 515 -29.30 25.84 -2.51
N PHE A 516 -28.65 25.74 -1.35
CA PHE A 516 -29.32 25.88 -0.04
C PHE A 516 -28.74 26.98 0.84
N ASN A 517 -27.57 27.53 0.50
CA ASN A 517 -26.93 28.62 1.23
C ASN A 517 -26.77 29.85 0.35
N ALA A 518 -26.94 31.05 0.94
CA ALA A 518 -26.57 32.27 0.25
C ALA A 518 -25.06 32.29 -0.05
N PRO A 519 -24.62 32.92 -1.16
CA PRO A 519 -23.20 33.04 -1.49
C PRO A 519 -22.39 33.64 -0.34
N ASP A 520 -21.38 32.90 0.13
CA ASP A 520 -20.48 33.35 1.20
C ASP A 520 -19.14 32.62 1.11
N THR A 521 -18.04 33.37 1.01
CA THR A 521 -16.70 32.80 0.84
C THR A 521 -16.22 31.99 2.04
N THR A 522 -16.61 32.38 3.26
CA THR A 522 -16.16 31.74 4.49
C THR A 522 -16.92 30.45 4.73
N ALA A 523 -18.24 30.50 4.60
CA ALA A 523 -19.11 29.34 4.77
C ALA A 523 -18.88 28.31 3.66
N HIS A 524 -18.66 28.73 2.42
CA HIS A 524 -18.33 27.82 1.32
C HIS A 524 -16.96 27.14 1.52
N ALA A 525 -15.94 27.87 1.97
CA ALA A 525 -14.64 27.27 2.28
C ALA A 525 -14.74 26.26 3.43
N ALA A 526 -15.52 26.57 4.47
CA ALA A 526 -15.81 25.63 5.56
C ALA A 526 -16.57 24.39 5.05
N TYR A 527 -17.56 24.57 4.18
CA TYR A 527 -18.31 23.49 3.56
C TYR A 527 -17.40 22.54 2.77
N LEU A 528 -16.51 23.08 1.93
CA LEU A 528 -15.55 22.27 1.15
C LEU A 528 -14.57 21.50 2.04
N ALA A 529 -14.17 22.04 3.19
CA ALA A 529 -13.31 21.36 4.14
C ALA A 529 -14.00 20.17 4.85
N GLU A 530 -15.34 20.13 4.87
CA GLU A 530 -16.09 19.00 5.43
C GLU A 530 -16.23 17.82 4.46
N LEU A 531 -16.17 18.05 3.15
CA LEU A 531 -16.49 17.03 2.14
C LEU A 531 -15.58 15.79 2.20
N PRO A 532 -14.24 15.92 2.28
CA PRO A 532 -13.36 14.75 2.29
C PRO A 532 -13.62 13.81 3.47
N LYS A 533 -14.11 14.33 4.60
CA LYS A 533 -14.41 13.54 5.80
C LYS A 533 -15.63 12.64 5.66
N ARG A 534 -16.46 12.85 4.65
CA ARG A 534 -17.74 12.14 4.46
C ARG A 534 -17.86 11.45 3.11
N GLN A 535 -16.78 11.35 2.36
CA GLN A 535 -16.75 10.72 1.04
C GLN A 535 -15.50 9.85 0.87
N PHE A 536 -15.60 8.82 0.05
CA PHE A 536 -14.49 7.94 -0.31
C PHE A 536 -14.80 7.21 -1.62
N TYR A 537 -13.77 6.79 -2.34
CA TYR A 537 -13.95 6.03 -3.57
C TYR A 537 -14.08 4.53 -3.29
N ILE A 538 -14.90 3.84 -4.08
CA ILE A 538 -14.79 2.41 -4.32
C ILE A 538 -14.06 2.23 -5.65
N ASP A 539 -13.07 1.36 -5.67
CA ASP A 539 -12.19 1.11 -6.81
C ASP A 539 -12.18 -0.40 -7.12
N ASP A 540 -12.18 -0.76 -8.40
CA ASP A 540 -12.22 -2.16 -8.86
C ASP A 540 -10.84 -2.86 -8.78
N ALA A 541 -9.87 -2.17 -8.19
CA ALA A 541 -8.49 -2.59 -8.00
C ALA A 541 -7.80 -2.95 -9.33
N SER A 542 -8.17 -2.27 -10.42
CA SER A 542 -7.60 -2.45 -11.74
C SER A 542 -7.02 -1.16 -12.31
N GLY A 543 -5.83 -1.27 -12.90
CA GLY A 543 -5.21 -0.16 -13.66
C GLY A 543 -5.77 0.01 -15.08
N THR A 544 -6.75 -0.81 -15.48
CA THR A 544 -7.28 -0.85 -16.84
C THR A 544 -8.22 0.31 -17.11
N GLN A 545 -7.92 1.10 -18.15
CA GLN A 545 -8.88 2.11 -18.64
C GLN A 545 -9.99 1.46 -19.48
N ASN A 546 -11.23 1.88 -19.23
CA ASN A 546 -12.45 1.38 -19.88
C ASN A 546 -12.60 -0.15 -19.71
N PRO A 547 -12.74 -0.63 -18.46
CA PRO A 547 -12.85 -2.06 -18.19
C PRO A 547 -14.03 -2.69 -18.95
N GLU A 548 -13.86 -3.90 -19.48
CA GLU A 548 -14.92 -4.61 -20.21
C GLU A 548 -16.13 -4.90 -19.29
N ASN A 549 -15.85 -5.22 -18.02
CA ASN A 549 -16.86 -5.57 -17.03
C ASN A 549 -16.83 -4.56 -15.88
N ILE A 550 -17.90 -3.77 -15.74
CA ILE A 550 -18.11 -2.90 -14.58
C ILE A 550 -18.93 -3.67 -13.54
N ILE A 551 -18.33 -3.93 -12.37
CA ILE A 551 -18.86 -4.82 -11.33
C ILE A 551 -19.71 -4.12 -10.25
N PHE A 552 -19.86 -2.80 -10.33
CA PHE A 552 -20.49 -1.99 -9.28
C PHE A 552 -21.95 -1.61 -9.56
N ALA A 553 -22.71 -2.39 -10.32
CA ALA A 553 -24.14 -2.12 -10.48
C ALA A 553 -25.01 -2.81 -9.42
N ARG A 554 -26.32 -2.58 -9.48
CA ARG A 554 -27.27 -3.06 -8.47
C ARG A 554 -27.25 -4.58 -8.32
N GLY A 555 -27.47 -5.03 -7.09
CA GLY A 555 -27.58 -6.46 -6.79
C GLY A 555 -26.27 -7.24 -6.88
N GLY A 556 -25.12 -6.58 -6.95
CA GLY A 556 -23.83 -7.22 -7.21
C GLY A 556 -23.71 -7.78 -8.63
N ASN A 557 -24.54 -7.30 -9.55
CA ASN A 557 -24.54 -7.73 -10.95
C ASN A 557 -23.77 -6.71 -11.81
N PRO A 558 -23.29 -7.11 -13.01
CA PRO A 558 -22.65 -6.18 -13.93
C PRO A 558 -23.56 -5.04 -14.38
N LEU A 559 -22.96 -3.89 -14.69
CA LEU A 559 -23.66 -2.74 -15.27
C LEU A 559 -24.29 -3.10 -16.62
N SER A 560 -25.49 -2.60 -16.87
CA SER A 560 -26.12 -2.57 -18.20
C SER A 560 -27.15 -1.44 -18.26
N ALA A 561 -27.68 -1.15 -19.45
CA ALA A 561 -28.76 -0.19 -19.60
C ALA A 561 -30.00 -0.56 -18.77
N ASN A 562 -30.25 -1.86 -18.53
CA ASN A 562 -31.34 -2.36 -17.70
C ASN A 562 -30.98 -2.49 -16.21
N ASN A 563 -29.69 -2.62 -15.89
CA ASN A 563 -29.16 -2.72 -14.53
C ASN A 563 -28.12 -1.61 -14.28
N THR A 564 -28.61 -0.42 -13.97
CA THR A 564 -27.80 0.79 -13.75
C THR A 564 -27.21 0.86 -12.33
N LEU A 565 -26.38 1.86 -12.07
CA LEU A 565 -25.99 2.34 -10.75
C LEU A 565 -26.30 3.84 -10.69
N ARG A 566 -27.38 4.23 -10.02
CA ARG A 566 -27.81 5.63 -9.99
C ARG A 566 -27.20 6.35 -8.80
N GLY A 567 -26.90 7.63 -8.96
CA GLY A 567 -26.63 8.48 -7.80
C GLY A 567 -27.84 8.49 -6.85
N GLY A 568 -27.63 8.28 -5.56
CA GLY A 568 -28.68 8.04 -4.56
C GLY A 568 -29.01 6.55 -4.34
N ASP A 569 -28.45 5.63 -5.12
CA ASP A 569 -28.42 4.21 -4.73
C ASP A 569 -27.53 4.02 -3.49
N THR A 570 -27.86 3.05 -2.64
CA THR A 570 -27.18 2.88 -1.35
C THR A 570 -26.63 1.48 -1.13
N VAL A 571 -25.76 1.36 -0.14
CA VAL A 571 -25.28 0.10 0.42
C VAL A 571 -25.04 0.29 1.92
N ASP A 572 -25.38 -0.71 2.73
CA ASP A 572 -25.33 -0.57 4.19
C ASP A 572 -23.89 -0.69 4.72
N GLU A 573 -23.11 -1.61 4.15
CA GLU A 573 -21.73 -1.85 4.51
C GLU A 573 -20.90 -2.33 3.33
N ILE A 574 -19.60 -2.02 3.35
CA ILE A 574 -18.62 -2.51 2.38
C ILE A 574 -17.44 -3.12 3.13
N ILE A 575 -17.02 -4.31 2.73
CA ILE A 575 -15.81 -4.95 3.25
C ILE A 575 -14.78 -5.02 2.12
N ALA A 576 -13.67 -4.30 2.28
CA ALA A 576 -12.66 -4.11 1.25
C ALA A 576 -11.35 -3.62 1.90
N VAL A 577 -10.27 -3.52 1.12
CA VAL A 577 -9.01 -2.97 1.63
C VAL A 577 -9.02 -1.46 1.53
N LEU A 578 -8.75 -0.76 2.63
CA LEU A 578 -8.56 0.69 2.61
C LEU A 578 -7.15 1.04 2.17
N ASP A 579 -6.98 1.95 1.23
CA ASP A 579 -5.67 2.51 0.91
C ASP A 579 -5.76 3.96 0.43
N GLU A 580 -4.61 4.64 0.32
CA GLU A 580 -4.53 5.98 -0.24
C GLU A 580 -3.75 5.98 -1.56
N ARG A 581 -4.41 6.38 -2.65
CA ARG A 581 -3.75 6.60 -3.95
C ARG A 581 -4.52 7.62 -4.77
N PHE A 582 -3.88 8.17 -5.80
CA PHE A 582 -4.45 9.10 -6.79
C PHE A 582 -5.27 10.25 -6.16
N GLU A 583 -6.60 10.19 -6.25
CA GLU A 583 -7.54 11.19 -5.74
C GLU A 583 -7.70 11.20 -4.20
N GLY A 584 -7.17 10.20 -3.48
CA GLY A 584 -7.27 10.07 -2.01
C GLY A 584 -7.67 8.67 -1.54
N TYR A 585 -8.10 8.58 -0.28
CA TYR A 585 -8.53 7.32 0.33
C TYR A 585 -9.65 6.63 -0.43
N ARG A 586 -9.52 5.31 -0.58
CA ARG A 586 -10.45 4.46 -1.32
C ARG A 586 -10.48 3.04 -0.79
N LEU A 587 -11.51 2.31 -1.21
CA LEU A 587 -11.66 0.90 -0.92
C LEU A 587 -11.39 0.07 -2.19
N GLN A 588 -10.38 -0.79 -2.12
CA GLN A 588 -9.95 -1.69 -3.18
C GLN A 588 -10.71 -3.02 -3.10
N THR A 589 -11.40 -3.38 -4.17
CA THR A 589 -12.10 -4.67 -4.26
C THR A 589 -12.23 -5.14 -5.71
N ALA A 590 -12.00 -6.44 -5.95
CA ALA A 590 -12.39 -7.09 -7.20
C ALA A 590 -13.77 -7.78 -7.08
N ASP A 591 -14.35 -7.80 -5.87
CA ASP A 591 -15.67 -8.37 -5.61
C ASP A 591 -16.78 -7.36 -5.94
N PRO A 592 -17.88 -7.80 -6.57
CA PRO A 592 -19.05 -6.96 -6.79
C PRO A 592 -19.65 -6.45 -5.48
N ILE A 593 -20.17 -5.22 -5.49
CA ILE A 593 -20.88 -4.62 -4.37
C ILE A 593 -22.39 -4.69 -4.60
N ASN A 594 -23.13 -5.11 -3.57
CA ASN A 594 -24.58 -5.23 -3.62
C ASN A 594 -25.28 -3.88 -3.38
N PHE A 595 -25.17 -2.96 -4.33
CA PHE A 595 -25.92 -1.70 -4.30
C PHE A 595 -27.44 -1.95 -4.39
N GLN A 596 -28.18 -1.28 -3.51
CA GLN A 596 -29.63 -1.28 -3.44
C GLN A 596 -30.21 -0.17 -4.31
N ALA A 597 -31.32 -0.47 -4.99
CA ALA A 597 -32.00 0.46 -5.89
C ALA A 597 -32.88 1.47 -5.11
N THR A 598 -32.27 2.29 -4.25
CA THR A 598 -32.97 3.30 -3.43
C THR A 598 -33.31 4.58 -4.18
N ASN A 599 -32.67 4.85 -5.33
CA ASN A 599 -33.14 5.85 -6.29
C ASN A 599 -33.69 5.15 -7.55
N PRO A 600 -34.93 4.63 -7.52
CA PRO A 600 -35.49 3.90 -8.65
C PRO A 600 -35.77 4.82 -9.85
N ARG A 601 -35.74 4.22 -11.04
CA ARG A 601 -36.18 4.86 -12.28
C ARG A 601 -37.69 5.10 -12.25
N LEU A 602 -38.12 6.33 -12.54
CA LEU A 602 -39.53 6.65 -12.80
C LEU A 602 -39.76 6.72 -14.31
N ASN A 603 -40.63 5.88 -14.85
CA ASN A 603 -40.92 5.84 -16.30
C ASN A 603 -41.77 7.02 -16.80
N SER A 604 -42.27 7.85 -15.89
CA SER A 604 -43.00 9.08 -16.16
C SER A 604 -42.73 10.08 -15.04
N PRO A 605 -42.81 11.40 -15.29
CA PRO A 605 -42.71 12.41 -14.25
C PRO A 605 -43.80 12.23 -13.18
N SER A 606 -43.51 12.70 -11.97
CA SER A 606 -44.51 12.79 -10.89
C SER A 606 -45.67 13.72 -11.28
N ASP A 607 -46.83 13.55 -10.64
CA ASP A 607 -48.00 14.39 -10.90
C ASP A 607 -47.74 15.84 -10.46
N VAL A 608 -48.05 16.80 -11.34
CA VAL A 608 -47.87 18.24 -11.11
C VAL A 608 -49.15 18.93 -10.65
N GLY A 609 -49.95 18.19 -9.88
CA GLY A 609 -51.20 18.64 -9.29
C GLY A 609 -52.42 18.14 -10.07
N PRO A 610 -53.43 17.56 -9.40
CA PRO A 610 -54.57 16.93 -10.05
C PRO A 610 -55.52 17.92 -10.75
N LEU A 611 -55.33 19.22 -10.50
CA LEU A 611 -56.08 20.31 -11.14
C LEU A 611 -55.37 20.88 -12.37
N ALA A 612 -54.20 20.35 -12.76
CA ALA A 612 -53.46 20.80 -13.93
C ALA A 612 -54.30 20.60 -15.19
N THR A 613 -54.56 21.69 -15.91
CA THR A 613 -55.22 21.65 -17.23
C THR A 613 -54.24 21.82 -18.39
N LEU A 614 -53.02 22.28 -18.07
CA LEU A 614 -51.86 22.35 -18.94
C LEU A 614 -50.63 21.87 -18.20
N LYS A 615 -49.74 21.19 -18.91
CA LYS A 615 -48.37 20.89 -18.47
C LYS A 615 -47.37 21.69 -19.30
N VAL A 616 -46.43 22.36 -18.65
CA VAL A 616 -45.37 23.12 -19.32
C VAL A 616 -44.01 22.65 -18.80
N ALA A 617 -43.06 22.41 -19.69
CA ALA A 617 -41.77 21.86 -19.30
C ALA A 617 -40.56 22.62 -19.86
N SER A 618 -39.42 22.41 -19.19
CA SER A 618 -38.08 22.81 -19.61
C SER A 618 -37.25 21.55 -19.83
N PHE A 619 -36.50 21.46 -20.93
CA PHE A 619 -35.58 20.34 -21.14
C PHE A 619 -34.34 20.75 -21.95
N ASN A 620 -33.15 20.69 -21.33
CA ASN A 620 -31.89 20.78 -22.06
C ASN A 620 -31.58 19.40 -22.66
N VAL A 621 -31.42 19.35 -23.99
CA VAL A 621 -31.33 18.10 -24.76
C VAL A 621 -29.91 17.70 -25.18
N LEU A 622 -28.89 18.26 -24.53
CA LEU A 622 -27.47 17.89 -24.67
C LEU A 622 -26.96 17.94 -26.12
N ASN A 623 -26.93 19.13 -26.71
CA ASN A 623 -26.47 19.38 -28.08
C ASN A 623 -27.10 18.44 -29.12
N TYR A 624 -28.41 18.57 -29.34
CA TYR A 624 -29.11 17.85 -30.41
C TYR A 624 -28.74 18.42 -31.79
N PHE A 625 -27.70 17.86 -32.40
CA PHE A 625 -27.14 18.28 -33.68
C PHE A 625 -27.30 17.17 -34.71
N ASN A 626 -27.91 17.45 -35.84
CA ASN A 626 -28.38 16.44 -36.80
C ASN A 626 -27.51 16.32 -38.06
N GLY A 627 -26.35 16.96 -38.08
CA GLY A 627 -25.41 16.92 -39.19
C GLY A 627 -25.88 17.78 -40.36
N ASP A 628 -26.04 17.17 -41.55
CA ASP A 628 -26.63 17.85 -42.72
C ASP A 628 -28.15 17.66 -42.83
N GLY A 629 -28.77 16.99 -41.85
CA GLY A 629 -30.19 16.62 -41.85
C GLY A 629 -30.56 15.56 -42.90
N MET A 630 -29.58 15.00 -43.62
CA MET A 630 -29.73 13.99 -44.67
C MET A 630 -28.98 12.69 -44.34
N GLY A 631 -28.49 12.55 -43.11
CA GLY A 631 -27.72 11.40 -42.63
C GLY A 631 -26.21 11.52 -42.81
N GLY A 632 -25.71 12.66 -43.30
CA GLY A 632 -24.29 13.02 -43.35
C GLY A 632 -23.96 14.18 -42.40
N GLY A 633 -22.83 14.85 -42.62
CA GLY A 633 -22.45 16.06 -41.87
C GLY A 633 -21.80 15.85 -40.50
N PHE A 634 -21.46 14.60 -40.14
CA PHE A 634 -20.76 14.27 -38.90
C PHE A 634 -19.22 14.17 -39.07
N PRO A 635 -18.42 14.42 -38.02
CA PRO A 635 -18.83 14.93 -36.72
C PRO A 635 -19.32 16.38 -36.83
N THR A 636 -20.35 16.71 -36.06
CA THR A 636 -20.87 18.06 -35.93
C THR A 636 -19.94 18.89 -35.03
N ALA A 637 -20.21 20.19 -34.89
CA ALA A 637 -19.42 21.04 -34.00
C ALA A 637 -19.58 20.67 -32.51
N ARG A 638 -20.71 20.04 -32.16
CA ARG A 638 -21.11 19.56 -30.83
C ARG A 638 -22.11 18.41 -30.97
N GLY A 639 -22.33 17.64 -29.90
CA GLY A 639 -23.27 16.53 -29.89
C GLY A 639 -22.63 15.23 -30.39
N ALA A 640 -23.42 14.39 -31.06
CA ALA A 640 -22.97 13.11 -31.59
C ALA A 640 -21.85 13.22 -32.64
N ASP A 641 -20.87 12.31 -32.59
CA ASP A 641 -19.73 12.29 -33.51
C ASP A 641 -20.06 11.59 -34.84
N ASN A 642 -21.15 10.82 -34.87
CA ASN A 642 -21.59 10.07 -36.06
C ASN A 642 -23.11 9.82 -36.06
N LEU A 643 -23.62 9.36 -37.21
CA LEU A 643 -25.04 9.08 -37.40
C LEU A 643 -25.60 8.01 -36.44
N THR A 644 -24.79 7.03 -36.05
CA THR A 644 -25.22 5.97 -35.11
C THR A 644 -25.49 6.55 -33.73
N GLU A 645 -24.58 7.38 -33.23
CA GLU A 645 -24.73 8.11 -31.97
C GLU A 645 -25.88 9.10 -32.02
N PHE A 646 -26.03 9.84 -33.13
CA PHE A 646 -27.15 10.76 -33.29
C PHE A 646 -28.49 10.02 -33.22
N ASN A 647 -28.63 8.89 -33.90
CA ASN A 647 -29.86 8.08 -33.81
C ASN A 647 -30.11 7.57 -32.39
N ARG A 648 -29.05 7.15 -31.67
CA ARG A 648 -29.14 6.71 -30.28
C ARG A 648 -29.62 7.83 -29.36
N GLN A 649 -29.05 9.03 -29.51
CA GLN A 649 -29.41 10.24 -28.78
C GLN A 649 -30.87 10.64 -29.08
N ARG A 650 -31.20 10.70 -30.37
CA ARG A 650 -32.51 11.04 -30.90
C ARG A 650 -33.61 10.16 -30.32
N ASP A 651 -33.42 8.85 -30.35
CA ASP A 651 -34.42 7.91 -29.84
C ASP A 651 -34.70 8.13 -28.35
N LYS A 652 -33.66 8.37 -27.54
CA LYS A 652 -33.80 8.65 -26.10
C LYS A 652 -34.53 9.97 -25.83
N ILE A 653 -34.15 11.06 -26.52
CA ILE A 653 -34.76 12.39 -26.33
C ILE A 653 -36.21 12.40 -26.83
N VAL A 654 -36.48 11.78 -27.97
CA VAL A 654 -37.84 11.59 -28.48
C VAL A 654 -38.69 10.83 -27.46
N LYS A 655 -38.17 9.75 -26.87
CA LYS A 655 -38.87 8.98 -25.84
C LYS A 655 -39.11 9.81 -24.57
N ALA A 656 -38.11 10.57 -24.11
CA ALA A 656 -38.22 11.44 -22.96
C ALA A 656 -39.31 12.51 -23.16
N ILE A 657 -39.35 13.20 -24.31
CA ILE A 657 -40.38 14.21 -24.58
C ILE A 657 -41.77 13.58 -24.70
N ALA A 658 -41.88 12.40 -25.31
CA ALA A 658 -43.13 11.67 -25.43
C ALA A 658 -43.70 11.27 -24.05
N ASP A 659 -42.86 10.77 -23.14
CA ASP A 659 -43.26 10.35 -21.79
C ASP A 659 -43.48 11.51 -20.83
N LEU A 660 -42.74 12.61 -21.01
CA LEU A 660 -42.95 13.87 -20.30
C LEU A 660 -44.37 14.42 -20.54
N ASP A 661 -44.91 14.17 -21.75
CA ASP A 661 -46.29 14.49 -22.15
C ASP A 661 -46.69 15.95 -21.88
N ALA A 662 -45.72 16.87 -21.89
CA ALA A 662 -45.98 18.29 -21.67
C ALA A 662 -46.69 18.93 -22.86
N ASP A 663 -47.63 19.85 -22.61
CA ASP A 663 -48.40 20.53 -23.65
C ASP A 663 -47.60 21.65 -24.33
N VAL A 664 -46.62 22.23 -23.63
CA VAL A 664 -45.60 23.16 -24.14
C VAL A 664 -44.25 22.77 -23.54
N VAL A 665 -43.19 22.73 -24.35
CA VAL A 665 -41.82 22.43 -23.89
C VAL A 665 -40.88 23.50 -24.42
N GLY A 666 -40.13 24.12 -23.53
CA GLY A 666 -38.94 24.88 -23.88
C GLY A 666 -37.72 23.97 -23.94
N LEU A 667 -36.99 24.06 -25.05
CA LEU A 667 -35.82 23.24 -25.33
C LEU A 667 -34.57 24.11 -25.33
N MET A 668 -33.50 23.62 -24.71
CA MET A 668 -32.16 24.18 -24.80
C MET A 668 -31.25 23.19 -25.51
N GLU A 669 -30.18 23.71 -26.13
CA GLU A 669 -29.19 22.89 -26.86
C GLU A 669 -29.71 22.22 -28.13
N ILE A 670 -30.56 22.95 -28.87
CA ILE A 670 -30.89 22.62 -30.25
C ILE A 670 -29.85 23.26 -31.18
N GLU A 671 -29.42 22.55 -32.21
CA GLU A 671 -28.56 23.13 -33.26
C GLU A 671 -29.21 24.35 -33.93
N ASN A 672 -28.43 25.40 -34.14
CA ASN A 672 -28.86 26.62 -34.80
C ASN A 672 -28.69 26.53 -36.33
N ASP A 673 -29.44 25.63 -36.97
CA ASP A 673 -29.42 25.36 -38.43
C ASP A 673 -30.72 25.78 -39.16
N GLY A 674 -31.61 26.48 -38.44
CA GLY A 674 -32.85 27.06 -38.97
C GLY A 674 -34.09 26.18 -38.78
N PHE A 675 -35.08 26.35 -39.66
CA PHE A 675 -36.43 25.77 -39.52
C PHE A 675 -36.90 25.01 -40.76
N ALA A 676 -35.98 24.71 -41.69
CA ALA A 676 -36.29 23.98 -42.91
C ALA A 676 -36.57 22.50 -42.63
N SER A 677 -37.01 21.76 -43.66
CA SER A 677 -37.34 20.32 -43.53
C SER A 677 -36.18 19.44 -43.03
N THR A 678 -34.95 19.91 -43.14
CA THR A 678 -33.73 19.21 -42.71
C THR A 678 -33.18 19.72 -41.39
N SER A 679 -33.84 20.67 -40.71
CA SER A 679 -33.28 21.26 -39.50
C SER A 679 -33.40 20.34 -38.27
N ALA A 680 -32.54 20.54 -37.28
CA ALA A 680 -32.53 19.74 -36.05
C ALA A 680 -33.88 19.75 -35.32
N ILE A 681 -34.50 20.92 -35.16
CA ILE A 681 -35.83 21.04 -34.53
C ILE A 681 -36.93 20.32 -35.31
N GLN A 682 -36.83 20.32 -36.65
CA GLN A 682 -37.80 19.66 -37.50
C GLN A 682 -37.65 18.13 -37.47
N ASP A 683 -36.42 17.62 -37.43
CA ASP A 683 -36.15 16.19 -37.22
C ASP A 683 -36.72 15.71 -35.88
N LEU A 684 -36.46 16.46 -34.79
CA LEU A 684 -36.96 16.13 -33.47
C LEU A 684 -38.50 16.04 -33.45
N ILE A 685 -39.18 17.03 -34.06
CA ILE A 685 -40.65 17.04 -34.16
C ILE A 685 -41.19 15.87 -35.00
N ASN A 686 -40.50 15.51 -36.07
CA ASN A 686 -40.86 14.34 -36.86
C ASN A 686 -40.72 13.06 -36.04
N GLY A 687 -39.65 12.92 -35.26
CA GLY A 687 -39.41 11.81 -34.35
C GLY A 687 -40.49 11.67 -33.28
N ILE A 688 -40.82 12.76 -32.58
CA ILE A 688 -41.87 12.79 -31.56
C ILE A 688 -43.21 12.39 -32.16
N ASN A 689 -43.63 13.05 -33.25
CA ASN A 689 -44.92 12.80 -33.88
C ASN A 689 -45.04 11.38 -34.46
N ALA A 690 -43.94 10.75 -34.86
CA ALA A 690 -43.96 9.35 -35.29
C ALA A 690 -44.37 8.39 -34.15
N ILE A 691 -44.15 8.76 -32.88
CA ILE A 691 -44.52 7.96 -31.71
C ILE A 691 -45.88 8.37 -31.15
N VAL A 692 -46.13 9.67 -30.98
CA VAL A 692 -47.34 10.17 -30.31
C VAL A 692 -48.51 10.44 -31.26
N GLY A 693 -48.28 10.36 -32.58
CA GLY A 693 -49.26 10.58 -33.63
C GLY A 693 -48.99 11.85 -34.44
N ASP A 694 -49.28 11.79 -35.74
CA ASP A 694 -49.00 12.87 -36.68
C ASP A 694 -49.58 14.21 -36.23
N SER A 695 -48.78 15.29 -36.35
CA SER A 695 -49.17 16.67 -36.02
C SER A 695 -49.56 16.90 -34.54
N THR A 696 -49.19 16.01 -33.62
CA THR A 696 -49.45 16.18 -32.19
C THR A 696 -48.64 17.33 -31.59
N TYR A 697 -47.38 17.47 -31.99
CA TYR A 697 -46.51 18.60 -31.65
C TYR A 697 -46.18 19.43 -32.88
N GLN A 698 -46.05 20.74 -32.67
CA GLN A 698 -45.50 21.72 -33.60
C GLN A 698 -44.44 22.54 -32.87
N PHE A 699 -43.55 23.20 -33.62
CA PHE A 699 -42.57 24.13 -33.05
C PHE A 699 -42.93 25.59 -33.37
N ILE A 700 -42.37 26.51 -32.60
CA ILE A 700 -42.48 27.94 -32.82
C ILE A 700 -41.34 28.40 -33.73
N GLU A 701 -41.69 29.03 -34.86
CA GLU A 701 -40.75 29.72 -35.73
C GLU A 701 -40.74 31.23 -35.39
N PRO A 702 -39.63 31.77 -34.90
CA PRO A 702 -39.50 33.19 -34.60
C PRO A 702 -39.30 34.04 -35.85
N THR A 703 -39.74 35.29 -35.76
CA THR A 703 -39.70 36.24 -36.88
C THR A 703 -38.31 36.83 -37.17
N VAL A 704 -37.33 36.54 -36.31
CA VAL A 704 -35.95 37.01 -36.38
C VAL A 704 -35.00 35.90 -35.91
N VAL A 705 -33.73 35.99 -36.28
CA VAL A 705 -32.69 35.01 -35.89
C VAL A 705 -32.57 34.92 -34.37
N THR A 706 -32.58 33.70 -33.85
CA THR A 706 -32.63 33.37 -32.41
C THR A 706 -31.28 33.34 -31.71
N ALA A 707 -30.19 33.16 -32.44
CA ALA A 707 -28.86 33.04 -31.85
C ALA A 707 -27.76 33.33 -32.88
N SER A 708 -26.62 33.80 -32.40
CA SER A 708 -25.35 33.84 -33.15
C SER A 708 -24.39 32.72 -32.74
N ASP A 709 -24.69 32.01 -31.66
CA ASP A 709 -24.05 30.74 -31.26
C ASP A 709 -24.53 29.60 -32.18
N VAL A 710 -23.78 28.50 -32.24
CA VAL A 710 -24.18 27.26 -32.93
C VAL A 710 -25.31 26.52 -32.19
N ILE A 711 -25.57 26.90 -30.94
CA ILE A 711 -26.69 26.43 -30.12
C ILE A 711 -27.79 27.50 -30.07
N THR A 712 -29.05 27.06 -30.10
CA THR A 712 -30.22 27.89 -29.86
C THR A 712 -31.21 27.25 -28.88
N VAL A 713 -32.21 28.04 -28.46
CA VAL A 713 -33.37 27.58 -27.70
C VAL A 713 -34.57 27.45 -28.65
N ALA A 714 -35.49 26.53 -28.35
CA ALA A 714 -36.71 26.32 -29.13
C ALA A 714 -37.94 26.15 -28.22
N ILE A 715 -39.13 26.31 -28.80
CA ILE A 715 -40.40 25.99 -28.13
C ILE A 715 -41.18 25.03 -29.02
N ILE A 716 -41.63 23.93 -28.42
CA ILE A 716 -42.57 22.99 -29.04
C ILE A 716 -43.88 22.95 -28.24
N TYR A 717 -45.00 22.68 -28.89
CA TYR A 717 -46.32 22.71 -28.26
C TYR A 717 -47.32 21.80 -28.95
N LYS A 718 -48.36 21.41 -28.21
CA LYS A 718 -49.52 20.68 -28.75
C LYS A 718 -50.59 21.66 -29.23
N PRO A 719 -50.88 21.77 -30.54
CA PRO A 719 -51.90 22.69 -31.06
C PRO A 719 -53.32 22.35 -30.59
N ALA A 720 -53.57 21.12 -30.14
CA ALA A 720 -54.83 20.72 -29.51
C ALA A 720 -55.06 21.36 -28.14
N LYS A 721 -54.02 21.89 -27.50
CA LYS A 721 -54.04 22.40 -26.12
C LYS A 721 -53.86 23.90 -26.06
N VAL A 722 -52.99 24.44 -26.89
CA VAL A 722 -52.68 25.87 -26.94
C VAL A 722 -52.54 26.36 -28.38
N THR A 723 -52.86 27.63 -28.60
CA THR A 723 -52.61 28.33 -29.87
C THR A 723 -51.65 29.50 -29.63
N PRO A 724 -50.58 29.67 -30.42
CA PRO A 724 -49.72 30.85 -30.34
C PRO A 724 -50.52 32.14 -30.59
N GLN A 725 -50.20 33.19 -29.85
CA GLN A 725 -50.77 34.52 -30.01
C GLN A 725 -49.68 35.56 -30.21
N GLY A 726 -49.75 36.29 -31.32
CA GLY A 726 -48.70 37.22 -31.71
C GLY A 726 -47.47 36.50 -32.26
N ALA A 727 -46.47 37.28 -32.65
CA ALA A 727 -45.19 36.76 -33.09
C ALA A 727 -44.35 36.27 -31.90
N ALA A 728 -43.60 35.18 -32.10
CA ALA A 728 -42.51 34.85 -31.19
C ALA A 728 -41.38 35.88 -31.35
N VAL A 729 -40.82 36.27 -30.20
CA VAL A 729 -39.85 37.35 -30.09
C VAL A 729 -38.63 36.88 -29.33
N VAL A 730 -37.48 37.47 -29.67
CA VAL A 730 -36.20 37.24 -28.99
C VAL A 730 -35.64 38.57 -28.50
N ILE A 731 -34.79 38.53 -27.48
CA ILE A 731 -34.19 39.76 -26.96
C ILE A 731 -33.36 40.45 -28.08
N PRO A 732 -33.53 41.77 -28.30
CA PRO A 732 -32.76 42.48 -29.32
C PRO A 732 -31.26 42.50 -29.00
N ASP A 733 -30.44 42.63 -30.04
CA ASP A 733 -29.01 42.94 -29.85
C ASP A 733 -28.85 44.23 -29.06
N SER A 734 -27.80 44.27 -28.23
CA SER A 734 -27.42 45.44 -27.43
C SER A 734 -28.51 45.93 -26.47
N TYR A 735 -29.45 45.05 -26.10
CA TYR A 735 -30.46 45.37 -25.10
C TYR A 735 -29.84 45.40 -23.69
N GLY A 736 -30.16 46.43 -22.92
CA GLY A 736 -29.71 46.57 -21.53
C GLY A 736 -28.18 46.55 -21.41
N HIS A 737 -27.64 45.55 -20.72
CA HIS A 737 -26.21 45.32 -20.54
C HIS A 737 -25.56 44.58 -21.71
N ALA A 738 -26.34 44.20 -22.73
CA ALA A 738 -25.92 43.34 -23.84
C ALA A 738 -25.42 41.97 -23.34
N ALA A 739 -25.95 41.48 -22.21
CA ALA A 739 -25.44 40.28 -21.56
C ALA A 739 -25.64 39.02 -22.42
N PHE A 740 -26.73 38.95 -23.19
CA PHE A 740 -27.00 37.86 -24.12
C PHE A 740 -26.22 37.95 -25.43
N ASP A 741 -25.67 39.12 -25.78
CA ASP A 741 -24.79 39.26 -26.96
C ASP A 741 -23.45 38.56 -26.72
N VAL A 742 -22.99 38.52 -25.47
CA VAL A 742 -21.73 37.87 -25.07
C VAL A 742 -21.79 36.36 -25.30
N THR A 743 -22.94 35.73 -25.07
CA THR A 743 -23.13 34.29 -25.29
C THR A 743 -23.64 33.95 -26.68
N GLY A 744 -24.32 34.90 -27.35
CA GLY A 744 -25.02 34.65 -28.61
C GLY A 744 -26.27 33.77 -28.47
N ARG A 745 -26.64 33.36 -27.25
CA ARG A 745 -27.82 32.53 -26.95
C ARG A 745 -28.93 33.42 -26.40
N LYS A 746 -29.93 33.75 -27.23
CA LYS A 746 -30.98 34.70 -26.86
C LYS A 746 -32.23 34.00 -26.35
N PRO A 747 -32.88 34.52 -25.29
CA PRO A 747 -34.17 34.05 -24.85
C PRO A 747 -35.24 34.10 -25.94
N LEU A 748 -36.07 33.06 -26.04
CA LEU A 748 -37.22 32.99 -26.94
C LEU A 748 -38.52 33.09 -26.15
N VAL A 749 -39.38 34.04 -26.53
CA VAL A 749 -40.64 34.33 -25.82
C VAL A 749 -41.83 34.19 -26.76
N GLN A 750 -42.86 33.46 -26.29
CA GLN A 750 -44.13 33.28 -27.00
C GLN A 750 -45.30 33.38 -26.02
N THR A 751 -46.36 34.10 -26.41
CA THR A 751 -47.63 34.04 -25.69
C THR A 751 -48.52 32.96 -26.27
N PHE A 752 -49.09 32.12 -25.42
CA PHE A 752 -50.05 31.09 -25.78
C PHE A 752 -51.44 31.42 -25.24
N LYS A 753 -52.45 31.03 -25.99
CA LYS A 753 -53.85 31.00 -25.55
C LYS A 753 -54.29 29.56 -25.42
N GLN A 754 -54.77 29.17 -24.24
CA GLN A 754 -55.29 27.83 -24.00
C GLN A 754 -56.60 27.60 -24.78
N VAL A 755 -56.70 26.48 -25.47
CA VAL A 755 -57.84 26.15 -26.35
C VAL A 755 -59.13 25.99 -25.55
N ALA A 756 -59.06 25.40 -24.35
CA ALA A 756 -60.22 25.04 -23.56
C ALA A 756 -61.00 26.23 -22.97
N ASN A 757 -60.31 27.33 -22.63
CA ASN A 757 -60.89 28.45 -21.86
C ASN A 757 -60.50 29.84 -22.37
N SER A 758 -59.65 29.95 -23.40
CA SER A 758 -59.13 31.22 -23.94
C SER A 758 -58.27 32.06 -22.98
N GLU A 759 -57.90 31.51 -21.82
CA GLU A 759 -56.91 32.12 -20.94
C GLU A 759 -55.53 32.09 -21.59
N ARG A 760 -54.64 32.98 -21.13
CA ARG A 760 -53.34 33.21 -21.76
C ARG A 760 -52.23 33.07 -20.75
N PHE A 761 -51.07 32.65 -21.23
CA PHE A 761 -49.82 32.74 -20.50
C PHE A 761 -48.68 32.98 -21.50
N THR A 762 -47.58 33.55 -21.02
CA THR A 762 -46.39 33.83 -21.81
C THR A 762 -45.26 32.96 -21.27
N ILE A 763 -44.56 32.25 -22.16
CA ILE A 763 -43.36 31.48 -21.82
C ILE A 763 -42.13 32.21 -22.33
N GLY A 764 -41.08 32.29 -21.51
CA GLY A 764 -39.74 32.73 -21.91
C GLY A 764 -38.72 31.63 -21.66
N VAL A 765 -38.14 31.09 -22.73
CA VAL A 765 -37.14 30.01 -22.68
C VAL A 765 -35.74 30.60 -22.72
N ASN A 766 -34.88 30.21 -21.79
CA ASN A 766 -33.56 30.79 -21.61
C ASN A 766 -32.45 29.71 -21.60
N HIS A 767 -31.24 30.11 -21.98
CA HIS A 767 -30.03 29.32 -21.76
C HIS A 767 -28.87 30.26 -21.40
N PHE A 768 -28.60 30.39 -20.11
CA PHE A 768 -27.64 31.36 -19.57
C PHE A 768 -26.18 30.91 -19.76
N LYS A 769 -25.22 31.78 -19.45
CA LYS A 769 -23.81 31.45 -19.58
C LYS A 769 -23.41 30.36 -18.58
N SER A 770 -22.80 29.28 -19.07
CA SER A 770 -22.27 28.20 -18.24
C SER A 770 -21.14 28.60 -17.30
N LYS A 771 -20.98 27.84 -16.21
CA LYS A 771 -19.94 28.05 -15.18
C LYS A 771 -18.53 27.62 -15.57
N GLY A 772 -18.37 26.82 -16.64
CA GLY A 772 -17.08 26.23 -17.03
C GLY A 772 -16.07 27.24 -17.59
N SER A 773 -16.32 27.77 -18.78
CA SER A 773 -15.44 28.75 -19.44
C SER A 773 -15.70 30.18 -18.99
N ILE A 774 -14.65 31.00 -18.80
CA ILE A 774 -14.78 32.41 -18.37
C ILE A 774 -15.01 33.32 -19.58
N SER A 775 -16.03 34.17 -19.52
CA SER A 775 -16.32 35.19 -20.54
C SER A 775 -15.44 36.44 -20.33
N PRO A 776 -15.14 37.24 -21.37
CA PRO A 776 -14.22 38.39 -21.27
C PRO A 776 -14.70 39.52 -20.35
N ASP A 777 -14.49 39.37 -19.04
CA ASP A 777 -14.57 40.40 -18.00
C ASP A 777 -13.91 39.80 -16.74
N SER A 778 -13.06 40.56 -16.06
CA SER A 778 -12.43 40.11 -14.81
C SER A 778 -13.43 39.80 -13.70
N GLN A 779 -14.63 40.40 -13.72
CA GLN A 779 -15.70 40.15 -12.74
C GLN A 779 -16.38 38.78 -12.96
N ASN A 780 -16.13 38.11 -14.09
CA ASN A 780 -16.63 36.76 -14.36
C ASN A 780 -15.76 35.66 -13.73
N VAL A 781 -14.66 36.00 -13.09
CA VAL A 781 -13.85 35.02 -12.34
C VAL A 781 -14.58 34.64 -11.06
N ALA A 782 -14.61 33.35 -10.72
CA ALA A 782 -15.21 32.86 -9.48
C ALA A 782 -14.63 33.56 -8.25
N GLN A 783 -15.50 33.97 -7.31
CA GLN A 783 -15.11 34.72 -6.12
C GLN A 783 -14.85 33.82 -4.89
N GLY A 784 -15.06 32.51 -5.03
CA GLY A 784 -14.90 31.53 -3.94
C GLY A 784 -16.12 31.42 -3.02
N ASP A 785 -17.23 32.07 -3.36
CA ASP A 785 -18.49 32.13 -2.61
C ASP A 785 -19.50 31.03 -2.99
N GLY A 786 -19.10 30.08 -3.84
CA GLY A 786 -19.93 28.97 -4.32
C GLY A 786 -20.60 29.22 -5.67
N GLN A 787 -20.64 30.47 -6.18
CA GLN A 787 -21.41 30.78 -7.39
C GLN A 787 -20.72 30.33 -8.69
N GLY A 788 -19.40 30.10 -8.65
CA GLY A 788 -18.59 29.73 -9.80
C GLY A 788 -18.35 30.88 -10.79
N ASN A 789 -17.79 30.57 -11.96
CA ASN A 789 -17.49 31.60 -12.97
C ASN A 789 -18.77 32.19 -13.59
N ASN A 790 -18.63 33.36 -14.20
CA ASN A 790 -19.64 34.11 -14.93
C ASN A 790 -20.89 34.48 -14.11
N ASN A 791 -20.82 34.47 -12.78
CA ASN A 791 -21.94 34.91 -11.95
C ASN A 791 -22.35 36.35 -12.30
N TYR A 792 -21.37 37.25 -12.43
CA TYR A 792 -21.60 38.64 -12.87
C TYR A 792 -22.39 38.73 -14.18
N LEU A 793 -21.99 37.98 -15.21
CA LEU A 793 -22.70 37.96 -16.49
C LEU A 793 -24.11 37.36 -16.36
N ARG A 794 -24.28 36.24 -15.65
CA ARG A 794 -25.59 35.61 -15.42
C ARG A 794 -26.56 36.54 -14.71
N THR A 795 -26.09 37.32 -13.72
CA THR A 795 -26.93 38.32 -13.04
C THR A 795 -27.40 39.42 -13.99
N HIS A 796 -26.54 39.87 -14.91
CA HIS A 796 -26.93 40.82 -15.96
C HIS A 796 -27.87 40.19 -17.01
N GLN A 797 -27.74 38.88 -17.28
CA GLN A 797 -28.72 38.16 -18.11
C GLN A 797 -30.12 38.17 -17.46
N SER A 798 -30.23 37.96 -16.15
CA SER A 798 -31.51 38.10 -15.43
C SER A 798 -32.06 39.53 -15.49
N GLN A 799 -31.21 40.55 -15.33
CA GLN A 799 -31.60 41.96 -15.43
C GLN A 799 -32.11 42.32 -16.83
N ASP A 800 -31.36 41.95 -17.87
CA ASP A 800 -31.75 42.20 -19.26
C ASP A 800 -33.05 41.50 -19.62
N LEU A 801 -33.23 40.25 -19.18
CA LEU A 801 -34.44 39.47 -19.41
C LEU A 801 -35.69 40.15 -18.79
N LEU A 802 -35.63 40.53 -17.51
CA LEU A 802 -36.77 41.15 -16.84
C LEU A 802 -37.10 42.55 -17.39
N ASN A 803 -36.08 43.36 -17.63
CA ASN A 803 -36.25 44.69 -18.22
C ASN A 803 -36.90 44.58 -19.61
N TRP A 804 -36.47 43.60 -20.41
CA TRP A 804 -37.04 43.38 -21.74
C TRP A 804 -38.49 42.92 -21.68
N LEU A 805 -38.80 41.95 -20.84
CA LEU A 805 -40.17 41.45 -20.67
C LEU A 805 -41.14 42.53 -20.18
N ALA A 806 -40.68 43.46 -19.34
CA ALA A 806 -41.48 44.60 -18.88
C ALA A 806 -41.92 45.53 -20.03
N THR A 807 -41.27 45.48 -21.19
CA THR A 807 -41.70 46.22 -22.40
C THR A 807 -42.88 45.57 -23.13
N ASN A 808 -43.36 44.42 -22.65
CA ASN A 808 -44.35 43.56 -23.31
C ASN A 808 -43.98 43.24 -24.77
N PRO A 809 -42.87 42.50 -24.99
CA PRO A 809 -42.30 42.34 -26.33
C PRO A 809 -43.20 41.52 -27.27
N THR A 810 -44.09 40.67 -26.74
CA THR A 810 -45.06 39.90 -27.58
C THR A 810 -46.27 40.73 -28.00
N ALA A 811 -46.43 41.94 -27.45
CA ALA A 811 -47.61 42.81 -27.59
C ALA A 811 -48.95 42.15 -27.19
N ALA A 812 -48.91 41.02 -26.48
CA ALA A 812 -50.10 40.40 -25.89
C ALA A 812 -50.36 41.03 -24.51
N THR A 813 -51.59 41.45 -24.23
CA THR A 813 -51.95 41.93 -22.88
C THR A 813 -52.06 40.72 -21.95
N ASN A 814 -50.97 40.35 -21.30
CA ASN A 814 -50.88 39.23 -20.37
C ASN A 814 -49.84 39.51 -19.28
N THR A 815 -50.16 39.17 -18.03
CA THR A 815 -49.24 39.30 -16.88
C THR A 815 -48.72 37.95 -16.40
N ASP A 816 -49.34 36.85 -16.86
CA ASP A 816 -48.99 35.49 -16.47
C ASP A 816 -47.78 35.02 -17.28
N ILE A 817 -46.59 35.16 -16.70
CA ILE A 817 -45.31 34.86 -17.36
C ILE A 817 -44.65 33.69 -16.64
N LEU A 818 -44.23 32.69 -17.42
CA LEU A 818 -43.39 31.59 -16.96
C LEU A 818 -42.02 31.71 -17.64
N LEU A 819 -40.98 31.94 -16.87
CA LEU A 819 -39.60 31.82 -17.35
C LEU A 819 -39.14 30.41 -17.06
N LEU A 820 -38.52 29.76 -18.03
CA LEU A 820 -37.96 28.44 -17.82
C LEU A 820 -36.71 28.25 -18.66
N GLY A 821 -35.88 27.28 -18.27
CA GLY A 821 -34.67 26.95 -19.01
C GLY A 821 -33.51 26.62 -18.09
N ASP A 822 -32.34 26.51 -18.71
CA ASP A 822 -31.07 26.33 -18.02
C ASP A 822 -30.51 27.72 -17.66
N PHE A 823 -30.66 28.09 -16.39
CA PHE A 823 -30.14 29.35 -15.86
C PHE A 823 -28.65 29.23 -15.48
N ASN A 824 -28.08 28.03 -15.55
CA ASN A 824 -26.72 27.72 -15.14
C ASN A 824 -26.39 28.29 -13.75
N ALA A 825 -27.36 28.31 -12.85
CA ALA A 825 -27.27 28.88 -11.51
C ALA A 825 -28.05 28.03 -10.50
N TYR A 826 -27.50 27.87 -9.30
CA TYR A 826 -28.19 27.21 -8.19
C TYR A 826 -29.16 28.16 -7.49
N ALA A 827 -30.15 27.62 -6.75
CA ALA A 827 -31.34 28.34 -6.32
C ALA A 827 -31.09 29.67 -5.59
N LEU A 828 -30.02 29.79 -4.79
CA LEU A 828 -29.71 31.00 -4.02
C LEU A 828 -28.62 31.88 -4.62
N GLU A 829 -28.22 31.64 -5.87
CA GLU A 829 -27.26 32.50 -6.55
C GLU A 829 -27.88 33.82 -7.00
N ASP A 830 -27.03 34.85 -7.14
CA ASP A 830 -27.42 36.22 -7.53
C ASP A 830 -28.36 36.31 -8.74
N PRO A 831 -28.15 35.59 -9.87
CA PRO A 831 -29.07 35.67 -11.00
C PRO A 831 -30.49 35.23 -10.67
N LEU A 832 -30.67 34.25 -9.79
CA LEU A 832 -32.00 33.70 -9.47
C LEU A 832 -32.68 34.50 -8.36
N THR A 833 -31.94 34.84 -7.31
CA THR A 833 -32.45 35.71 -6.23
C THR A 833 -32.81 37.12 -6.76
N TYR A 834 -32.16 37.58 -7.83
CA TYR A 834 -32.58 38.78 -8.56
C TYR A 834 -33.96 38.63 -9.19
N LEU A 835 -34.29 37.49 -9.81
CA LEU A 835 -35.63 37.25 -10.36
C LEU A 835 -36.68 37.26 -9.26
N GLU A 836 -36.40 36.60 -8.14
CA GLU A 836 -37.31 36.51 -6.99
C GLU A 836 -37.59 37.88 -6.38
N SER A 837 -36.54 38.67 -6.16
CA SER A 837 -36.63 40.04 -5.66
C SER A 837 -37.42 40.98 -6.58
N ASN A 838 -37.66 40.58 -7.83
CA ASN A 838 -38.39 41.35 -8.84
C ASN A 838 -39.74 40.72 -9.24
N GLY A 839 -40.35 39.94 -8.33
CA GLY A 839 -41.76 39.52 -8.45
C GLY A 839 -41.99 38.23 -9.24
N TYR A 840 -40.95 37.39 -9.33
CA TYR A 840 -41.07 36.02 -9.77
C TYR A 840 -40.93 35.06 -8.59
N VAL A 841 -41.45 33.85 -8.72
CA VAL A 841 -41.38 32.80 -7.70
C VAL A 841 -40.80 31.56 -8.35
N ASN A 842 -39.70 31.02 -7.81
CA ASN A 842 -39.17 29.74 -8.27
C ASN A 842 -40.18 28.63 -7.98
N GLN A 843 -40.59 27.92 -9.03
CA GLN A 843 -41.50 26.78 -8.95
C GLN A 843 -40.75 25.46 -8.86
N SER A 844 -39.45 25.44 -9.13
CA SER A 844 -38.65 24.22 -9.08
C SER A 844 -38.53 23.77 -7.61
N PRO A 845 -38.85 22.51 -7.28
CA PRO A 845 -38.72 22.03 -5.90
C PRO A 845 -37.30 22.22 -5.39
N HIS A 846 -37.16 22.79 -4.19
CA HIS A 846 -35.87 23.27 -3.69
C HIS A 846 -34.92 22.12 -3.34
N GLU A 847 -35.47 20.99 -2.91
CA GLU A 847 -34.78 19.77 -2.50
C GLU A 847 -34.48 18.83 -3.69
N GLU A 848 -35.04 19.09 -4.86
CA GLU A 848 -34.78 18.32 -6.08
C GLU A 848 -33.59 18.89 -6.86
N HIS A 849 -33.05 18.08 -7.76
CA HIS A 849 -31.87 18.38 -8.58
C HIS A 849 -32.18 18.18 -10.05
N SER A 850 -31.54 18.97 -10.91
CA SER A 850 -31.56 18.77 -12.36
C SER A 850 -30.20 18.47 -12.97
N TYR A 851 -29.14 18.60 -12.18
CA TYR A 851 -27.77 18.46 -12.65
C TYR A 851 -26.84 17.98 -11.51
N THR A 852 -25.76 17.30 -11.88
CA THR A 852 -24.69 16.91 -10.96
C THR A 852 -23.34 17.39 -11.50
N PHE A 853 -22.50 17.93 -10.62
CA PHE A 853 -21.16 18.39 -10.97
C PHE A 853 -20.16 18.00 -9.88
N SER A 854 -19.13 17.23 -10.26
CA SER A 854 -18.11 16.73 -9.33
C SER A 854 -18.71 16.04 -8.10
N GLY A 855 -19.72 15.20 -8.32
CA GLY A 855 -20.45 14.48 -7.28
C GLY A 855 -21.38 15.33 -6.41
N MET A 856 -21.55 16.62 -6.70
CA MET A 856 -22.42 17.52 -5.96
C MET A 856 -23.71 17.85 -6.73
N TRP A 857 -24.84 17.84 -6.02
CA TRP A 857 -26.18 17.80 -6.58
C TRP A 857 -26.94 19.11 -6.37
N GLY A 858 -27.56 19.61 -7.43
CA GLY A 858 -28.39 20.82 -7.37
C GLY A 858 -29.21 21.03 -8.64
N ALA A 859 -29.93 22.14 -8.72
CA ALA A 859 -30.72 22.48 -9.89
C ALA A 859 -30.07 23.61 -10.70
N LEU A 860 -29.84 23.40 -11.99
CA LEU A 860 -29.46 24.45 -12.95
C LEU A 860 -30.62 24.83 -13.87
N ASP A 861 -31.50 23.87 -14.15
CA ASP A 861 -32.77 24.08 -14.81
C ASP A 861 -33.82 24.51 -13.80
N HIS A 862 -34.49 25.63 -14.10
CA HIS A 862 -35.52 26.19 -13.22
C HIS A 862 -36.75 26.64 -14.01
N ALA A 863 -37.87 26.81 -13.29
CA ALA A 863 -39.05 27.51 -13.76
C ALA A 863 -39.46 28.61 -12.77
N PHE A 864 -39.60 29.85 -13.23
CA PHE A 864 -40.00 31.02 -12.45
C PHE A 864 -41.33 31.56 -12.94
N ALA A 865 -42.35 31.55 -12.09
CA ALA A 865 -43.66 32.11 -12.39
C ALA A 865 -43.74 33.56 -11.89
N SER A 866 -44.26 34.48 -12.72
CA SER A 866 -44.64 35.81 -12.25
C SER A 866 -45.67 35.69 -11.12
N SER A 867 -45.77 36.70 -10.24
CA SER A 867 -46.73 36.69 -9.14
C SER A 867 -48.18 36.36 -9.55
N SER A 868 -48.61 36.77 -10.76
CA SER A 868 -49.96 36.46 -11.24
C SER A 868 -50.12 35.02 -11.73
N LEU A 869 -49.07 34.43 -12.32
CA LEU A 869 -49.07 33.03 -12.73
C LEU A 869 -48.86 32.07 -11.55
N ASN A 870 -48.09 32.47 -10.54
CA ASN A 870 -47.82 31.63 -9.36
C ASN A 870 -49.12 31.14 -8.69
N ALA A 871 -50.15 32.00 -8.61
CA ALA A 871 -51.47 31.63 -8.09
C ALA A 871 -52.25 30.60 -8.93
N LYS A 872 -51.75 30.27 -10.13
CA LYS A 872 -52.32 29.35 -11.11
C LYS A 872 -51.47 28.10 -11.30
N VAL A 873 -50.35 27.97 -10.58
CA VAL A 873 -49.54 26.75 -10.55
C VAL A 873 -50.22 25.72 -9.66
N THR A 874 -50.33 24.48 -10.15
CA THR A 874 -50.97 23.37 -9.43
C THR A 874 -49.97 22.43 -8.77
N GLY A 875 -48.70 22.51 -9.18
CA GLY A 875 -47.60 21.67 -8.73
C GLY A 875 -46.45 21.69 -9.73
N SER A 876 -45.33 21.12 -9.32
CA SER A 876 -44.09 21.06 -10.09
C SER A 876 -43.26 19.84 -9.69
N THR A 877 -42.37 19.39 -10.57
CA THR A 877 -41.41 18.31 -10.32
C THR A 877 -40.25 18.38 -11.31
N ILE A 878 -39.10 17.84 -10.92
CA ILE A 878 -37.97 17.54 -11.78
C ILE A 878 -37.94 16.02 -12.00
N TRP A 879 -37.98 15.60 -13.26
CA TRP A 879 -38.02 14.18 -13.57
C TRP A 879 -36.61 13.61 -13.72
N ASN A 880 -36.10 12.99 -12.65
CA ASN A 880 -34.70 12.53 -12.58
C ASN A 880 -34.41 11.30 -13.46
N ILE A 881 -34.20 11.52 -14.75
CA ILE A 881 -33.91 10.50 -15.77
C ILE A 881 -32.47 10.56 -16.28
N ASN A 882 -31.73 11.65 -16.03
CA ASN A 882 -30.48 11.99 -16.68
C ASN A 882 -29.33 12.19 -15.69
N GLY A 883 -29.44 13.17 -14.78
CA GLY A 883 -28.34 13.54 -13.88
C GLY A 883 -27.92 12.40 -12.96
N ALA A 884 -28.88 11.55 -12.58
CA ALA A 884 -28.62 10.39 -11.74
C ALA A 884 -28.07 9.16 -12.46
N GLU A 885 -28.09 9.11 -13.79
CA GLU A 885 -27.59 7.97 -14.55
C GLU A 885 -26.09 8.12 -14.85
N PRO A 886 -25.31 7.01 -14.83
CA PRO A 886 -23.93 7.01 -15.26
C PRO A 886 -23.78 7.51 -16.70
N THR A 887 -22.73 8.29 -16.95
CA THR A 887 -22.42 8.82 -18.28
C THR A 887 -22.28 7.72 -19.32
N ILE A 888 -21.72 6.55 -18.97
CA ILE A 888 -21.53 5.43 -19.91
C ILE A 888 -22.82 4.88 -20.53
N LEU A 889 -23.98 5.14 -19.92
CA LEU A 889 -25.29 4.70 -20.42
C LEU A 889 -25.91 5.68 -21.44
N ASP A 890 -25.17 6.72 -21.81
CA ASP A 890 -25.54 7.70 -22.83
C ASP A 890 -25.56 7.10 -24.25
N TYR A 891 -25.65 7.99 -25.24
CA TYR A 891 -25.71 7.63 -26.64
C TYR A 891 -24.34 7.34 -27.29
N ASN A 892 -23.24 7.72 -26.63
CA ASN A 892 -21.88 7.68 -27.17
C ASN A 892 -21.41 6.23 -27.40
N THR A 893 -20.53 6.00 -28.39
CA THR A 893 -19.95 4.67 -28.71
C THR A 893 -18.46 4.58 -28.44
N GLU A 894 -17.81 5.71 -28.20
CA GLU A 894 -16.38 5.85 -27.97
C GLU A 894 -15.96 5.14 -26.70
N ASN A 895 -14.77 4.54 -26.72
CA ASN A 895 -14.17 3.82 -25.60
C ASN A 895 -15.02 2.63 -25.08
N LYS A 896 -15.93 2.10 -25.92
CA LYS A 896 -16.76 0.93 -25.60
C LYS A 896 -16.41 -0.25 -26.53
N SER A 897 -16.45 -1.47 -26.00
CA SER A 897 -16.38 -2.69 -26.81
C SER A 897 -17.66 -2.92 -27.61
N VAL A 898 -17.64 -3.84 -28.58
CA VAL A 898 -18.84 -4.22 -29.35
C VAL A 898 -19.95 -4.74 -28.42
N THR A 899 -19.59 -5.46 -27.36
CA THR A 899 -20.52 -5.96 -26.36
C THR A 899 -21.11 -4.80 -25.55
N GLN A 900 -20.27 -3.86 -25.11
CA GLN A 900 -20.70 -2.70 -24.33
C GLN A 900 -21.60 -1.75 -25.13
N ILE A 901 -21.32 -1.52 -26.42
CA ILE A 901 -22.18 -0.71 -27.30
C ILE A 901 -23.63 -1.23 -27.32
N VAL A 902 -23.81 -2.55 -27.24
CA VAL A 902 -25.14 -3.18 -27.19
C VAL A 902 -25.71 -3.16 -25.77
N ASN A 903 -24.92 -3.55 -24.77
CA ASN A 903 -25.42 -3.75 -23.39
C ASN A 903 -25.66 -2.45 -22.61
N TYR A 904 -24.93 -1.38 -22.94
CA TYR A 904 -25.02 -0.09 -22.24
C TYR A 904 -26.01 0.87 -22.89
N TYR A 905 -26.68 0.44 -23.96
CA TYR A 905 -27.69 1.24 -24.63
C TYR A 905 -29.08 0.59 -24.58
N ASN A 906 -30.08 1.45 -24.39
CA ASN A 906 -31.47 1.19 -24.72
C ASN A 906 -32.10 2.50 -25.23
N ASN A 907 -33.26 2.42 -25.86
CA ASN A 907 -33.96 3.57 -26.43
C ASN A 907 -35.04 4.14 -25.50
N ASP A 908 -34.85 3.99 -24.18
CA ASP A 908 -35.72 4.61 -23.18
C ASP A 908 -35.30 6.06 -22.88
N ALA A 909 -36.03 6.74 -21.98
CA ALA A 909 -35.78 8.14 -21.64
C ALA A 909 -34.54 8.38 -20.76
N PHE A 910 -33.92 7.33 -20.19
CA PHE A 910 -32.88 7.49 -19.19
C PHE A 910 -31.53 7.82 -19.83
N ARG A 911 -30.78 8.76 -19.26
CA ARG A 911 -29.53 9.29 -19.82
C ARG A 911 -29.69 9.78 -21.27
N ALA A 912 -30.84 10.39 -21.58
CA ALA A 912 -31.08 11.10 -22.84
C ALA A 912 -30.28 12.41 -22.93
N SER A 913 -29.98 13.00 -21.78
CA SER A 913 -29.24 14.24 -21.58
C SER A 913 -28.39 14.11 -20.31
N ASP A 914 -27.63 15.15 -19.98
CA ASP A 914 -27.00 15.39 -18.68
C ASP A 914 -27.87 16.24 -17.73
N HIS A 915 -28.94 16.84 -18.25
CA HIS A 915 -29.90 17.65 -17.50
C HIS A 915 -31.26 16.96 -17.34
N ASP A 916 -31.86 17.01 -16.16
CA ASP A 916 -33.23 16.52 -15.94
C ASP A 916 -34.30 17.55 -16.32
N PRO A 917 -35.41 17.15 -16.98
CA PRO A 917 -36.47 18.07 -17.34
C PRO A 917 -37.29 18.53 -16.13
N VAL A 918 -37.64 19.82 -16.11
CA VAL A 918 -38.54 20.44 -15.13
C VAL A 918 -39.95 20.47 -15.70
N LEU A 919 -40.96 20.01 -14.96
CA LEU A 919 -42.36 19.97 -15.36
C LEU A 919 -43.22 20.78 -14.39
N ILE A 920 -44.08 21.66 -14.92
CA ILE A 920 -44.98 22.54 -14.17
C ILE A 920 -46.43 22.31 -14.61
N GLY A 921 -47.34 22.17 -13.64
CA GLY A 921 -48.78 22.10 -13.87
C GLY A 921 -49.44 23.46 -13.75
N LEU A 922 -50.31 23.82 -14.70
CA LEU A 922 -51.01 25.10 -14.73
C LEU A 922 -52.54 24.93 -14.82
N ASN A 923 -53.25 25.79 -14.11
CA ASN A 923 -54.69 25.99 -14.24
C ASN A 923 -55.03 27.48 -14.40
N LEU A 924 -55.24 27.91 -15.64
CA LEU A 924 -55.23 29.33 -15.99
C LEU A 924 -56.53 30.10 -15.65
N THR A 925 -57.65 29.44 -15.34
CA THR A 925 -58.92 30.13 -15.06
C THR A 925 -58.96 30.81 -13.68
N GLY A 926 -57.98 30.55 -12.81
CA GLY A 926 -57.88 31.03 -11.42
C GLY A 926 -58.99 30.47 -10.53
N THR A 927 -58.82 30.23 -9.23
CA THR A 927 -57.67 29.89 -8.38
C THR A 927 -58.04 28.49 -7.83
N PRO A 928 -57.12 27.53 -7.63
CA PRO A 928 -57.43 26.38 -6.78
C PRO A 928 -57.97 26.95 -5.46
N CYS A 929 -59.24 26.69 -5.14
CA CYS A 929 -59.77 27.11 -3.86
C CYS A 929 -59.03 26.28 -2.80
N VAL A 930 -58.03 26.89 -2.16
CA VAL A 930 -57.53 26.36 -0.90
C VAL A 930 -58.69 26.52 0.07
N THR A 931 -59.35 25.42 0.39
CA THR A 931 -60.30 25.39 1.50
C THR A 931 -59.51 25.65 2.78
N ASP A 932 -59.51 26.90 3.24
CA ASP A 932 -59.13 27.22 4.61
C ASP A 932 -60.17 26.58 5.54
N VAL A 933 -59.85 25.43 6.14
CA VAL A 933 -60.60 24.91 7.28
C VAL A 933 -60.15 25.70 8.51
N VAL A 934 -60.99 26.65 8.94
CA VAL A 934 -60.79 27.38 10.20
C VAL A 934 -61.22 26.50 11.37
N LEU A 935 -60.28 26.15 12.26
CA LEU A 935 -60.60 25.54 13.55
C LEU A 935 -61.17 26.61 14.49
N GLU A 936 -62.50 26.62 14.68
CA GLU A 936 -63.11 27.36 15.78
C GLU A 936 -63.04 26.52 17.07
N SER A 937 -62.23 27.01 18.03
CA SER A 937 -62.35 26.84 19.49
C SER A 937 -61.44 25.85 20.24
N SER A 938 -61.33 26.17 21.53
CA SER A 938 -60.33 25.83 22.55
C SER A 938 -60.13 24.35 22.86
N ILE A 939 -58.89 23.88 22.72
CA ILE A 939 -58.45 22.60 23.30
C ILE A 939 -58.21 22.82 24.80
N THR A 940 -58.97 22.12 25.64
CA THR A 940 -58.69 22.04 27.09
C THR A 940 -57.91 20.76 27.35
N LEU A 941 -56.59 20.86 27.50
CA LEU A 941 -55.74 19.74 27.92
C LEU A 941 -55.82 19.59 29.46
N SER A 942 -56.50 18.55 29.95
CA SER A 942 -56.46 18.18 31.37
C SER A 942 -55.14 17.47 31.68
N GLN A 943 -54.35 18.05 32.59
CA GLN A 943 -53.12 17.50 33.17
C GLN A 943 -53.21 16.00 33.50
N VAL A 944 -52.19 15.25 33.10
CA VAL A 944 -51.76 14.01 33.78
C VAL A 944 -50.37 14.27 34.36
N ALA A 945 -50.23 14.02 35.65
CA ALA A 945 -49.05 14.36 36.45
C ALA A 945 -47.86 13.43 36.14
N GLY A 946 -46.68 14.02 35.96
CA GLY A 946 -45.39 13.32 36.04
C GLY A 946 -44.37 13.78 34.99
N ASN A 947 -43.38 14.54 35.44
CA ASN A 947 -42.14 14.98 34.77
C ASN A 947 -42.21 16.19 33.82
N SER A 948 -41.65 17.29 34.33
CA SER A 948 -41.29 18.50 33.58
C SER A 948 -40.13 18.25 32.61
N ILE A 949 -40.29 18.65 31.35
CA ILE A 949 -39.19 19.15 30.51
C ILE A 949 -39.65 20.45 29.86
N VAL A 950 -38.84 21.49 30.09
CA VAL A 950 -38.90 22.79 29.42
C VAL A 950 -38.19 22.65 28.09
N GLY A 951 -38.91 22.80 26.98
CA GLY A 951 -38.36 23.00 25.64
C GLY A 951 -39.03 24.23 25.03
N LYS A 952 -38.25 25.27 24.77
CA LYS A 952 -38.70 26.50 24.08
C LYS A 952 -39.09 26.15 22.65
N THR A 953 -40.31 26.44 22.25
CA THR A 953 -40.62 26.80 20.87
C THR A 953 -40.64 28.33 20.77
N ASN A 954 -39.81 28.90 19.89
CA ASN A 954 -40.00 30.28 19.45
C ASN A 954 -41.17 30.28 18.45
N ASN A 955 -42.39 30.25 18.96
CA ASN A 955 -43.55 31.02 18.48
C ASN A 955 -44.84 30.44 19.07
N ALA A 956 -45.61 31.29 19.76
CA ALA A 956 -46.98 31.02 20.12
C ALA A 956 -47.84 31.04 18.85
N ILE A 957 -48.62 29.99 18.60
CA ILE A 957 -49.70 30.03 17.60
C ILE A 957 -50.83 30.87 18.20
N THR A 958 -50.92 32.12 17.77
CA THR A 958 -52.06 33.01 18.06
C THR A 958 -53.20 32.70 17.10
N ALA A 959 -54.46 32.88 17.54
CA ALA A 959 -55.63 32.76 16.68
C ALA A 959 -55.46 33.62 15.41
N GLY A 960 -55.53 32.99 14.24
CA GLY A 960 -55.35 33.65 12.93
C GLY A 960 -54.15 33.21 12.09
N GLN A 961 -53.49 32.08 12.36
CA GLN A 961 -52.48 31.49 11.46
C GLN A 961 -53.07 30.39 10.57
N SER A 962 -52.78 30.44 9.26
CA SER A 962 -53.09 29.40 8.28
C SER A 962 -52.07 28.27 8.33
N ILE A 963 -52.54 27.02 8.18
CA ILE A 963 -51.74 25.81 7.99
C ILE A 963 -52.05 25.29 6.58
N VAL A 964 -51.02 24.91 5.82
CA VAL A 964 -51.13 24.39 4.46
C VAL A 964 -51.37 22.87 4.51
N TYR A 965 -52.31 22.36 3.69
CA TYR A 965 -52.67 20.93 3.60
C TYR A 965 -52.17 20.30 2.29
N ASP A 966 -51.95 18.98 2.28
CA ASP A 966 -51.86 18.17 1.06
C ASP A 966 -53.21 17.51 0.70
N ALA A 967 -53.37 17.08 -0.55
CA ALA A 967 -54.64 16.67 -1.17
C ALA A 967 -55.18 15.29 -0.75
N SER A 968 -54.65 14.68 0.30
CA SER A 968 -55.17 13.42 0.86
C SER A 968 -55.90 13.73 2.17
N ASN A 969 -57.18 13.38 2.30
CA ASN A 969 -58.02 13.65 3.49
C ASN A 969 -57.55 12.93 4.79
N PHE A 970 -56.32 13.14 5.23
CA PHE A 970 -55.75 12.60 6.46
C PHE A 970 -55.12 13.71 7.31
N ILE A 971 -55.27 13.59 8.63
CA ILE A 971 -54.57 14.41 9.61
C ILE A 971 -53.25 13.69 9.91
N LEU A 972 -52.12 14.26 9.48
CA LEU A 972 -50.79 13.84 9.94
C LEU A 972 -50.53 14.48 11.31
N LEU A 973 -50.43 13.63 12.33
CA LEU A 973 -49.89 14.02 13.63
C LEU A 973 -48.40 13.70 13.63
N GLU A 974 -47.56 14.62 14.11
CA GLU A 974 -46.13 14.36 14.23
C GLU A 974 -45.84 13.11 15.10
N PRO A 975 -44.70 12.42 14.88
CA PRO A 975 -44.29 11.28 15.69
C PRO A 975 -44.24 11.66 17.19
N GLY A 976 -45.16 11.11 17.99
CA GLY A 976 -45.26 11.36 19.44
C GLY A 976 -46.64 11.82 19.94
N PHE A 977 -47.59 12.11 19.05
CA PHE A 977 -48.97 12.45 19.43
C PHE A 977 -49.90 11.23 19.36
N SER A 978 -50.61 10.93 20.46
CA SER A 978 -51.70 9.93 20.49
C SER A 978 -53.04 10.61 20.75
N THR A 979 -54.06 10.31 19.95
CA THR A 979 -55.45 10.69 20.26
C THR A 979 -56.10 9.64 21.16
N LYS A 980 -56.95 10.08 22.09
CA LYS A 980 -57.73 9.18 22.93
C LYS A 980 -58.87 8.60 22.07
N SER A 981 -59.07 7.28 22.11
CA SER A 981 -60.20 6.62 21.43
C SER A 981 -61.52 7.27 21.83
N GLY A 982 -62.26 7.84 20.88
CA GLY A 982 -63.57 8.48 21.08
C GLY A 982 -63.62 10.01 20.96
N SER A 983 -62.52 10.68 20.58
CA SER A 983 -62.55 12.11 20.24
C SER A 983 -63.34 12.36 18.95
N VAL A 984 -64.35 13.24 19.00
CA VAL A 984 -65.12 13.70 17.85
C VAL A 984 -64.58 15.06 17.42
N PHE A 985 -64.19 15.20 16.16
CA PHE A 985 -63.83 16.48 15.56
C PHE A 985 -65.06 17.01 14.82
N GLU A 986 -65.59 18.17 15.23
CA GLU A 986 -66.61 18.89 14.45
C GLU A 986 -65.89 19.93 13.57
N THR A 987 -65.85 19.66 12.27
CA THR A 987 -65.40 20.62 11.26
C THR A 987 -66.61 21.28 10.62
N LYS A 988 -66.69 22.62 10.65
CA LYS A 988 -67.72 23.38 9.93
C LYS A 988 -67.12 23.94 8.65
N LEU A 989 -67.61 23.48 7.51
CA LEU A 989 -67.31 24.07 6.19
C LEU A 989 -67.99 25.44 6.08
N VAL A 990 -67.24 26.49 5.75
CA VAL A 990 -67.77 27.84 5.52
C VAL A 990 -67.27 28.39 4.17
N GLY A 991 -68.11 28.28 3.12
CA GLY A 991 -67.99 28.95 1.79
C GLY A 991 -66.97 28.33 0.82
N CYS A 992 -67.19 28.20 -0.51
CA CYS A 992 -68.21 28.73 -1.43
C CYS A 992 -68.90 27.62 -2.24
N ASN A 993 -70.24 27.73 -2.41
CA ASN A 993 -71.20 26.98 -3.25
C ASN A 993 -70.95 25.50 -3.59
#